data_AF-A2FA02-F1
#
_entry.id   AF-A2FA02-F1
#
_cell.length_a   1.000
_cell.length_b   1.000
_cell.length_c   1.000
_cell.angle_alpha   90.00
_cell.angle_beta   90.00
_cell.angle_gamma   90.00
#
_symmetry.space_group_name_H-M   'P 1'
#
loop_
_entity.id
_entity.type
_entity.pdbx_description
1 polymer ?
#
loop_
_entity_poly.entity_id
_entity_poly.type
_entity_poly.pdbx_seq_one_letter_code
_entity_poly.pdbx_strand_id
1 'polypeptide(L)'
;MHDRTSSEIRQITDISNYIIHTTQEFQFPKDITFSKLHGTYYFIHDASKAQINSIQSNSNVISVEKASQIRFDTRFEAGFMENGNLDLTYKNGYLWSLRSTNLTGKGEIIALADSGIDYRHPMLNDSSRQLINNTLDLNQRKIVYYDSWKDFYDYIPGHGTHTAGIIAGKSECGNILPLYDGIAPESKLYFLDMAKGDNKMLFDDFDKDKFVQSLKDLNIGISSNSWGSNEIDYTSTMTDIYDNLAYNNPDILFVFAAGNSEKSWTIDSPSSGKNIFCVGATDGTPGQMMGEASTPQIEISGTKIDLLQSSWSTNLFNQLNKEEPLFNVAKPVYVTSNDNTCDSIKQILENEQTKILILKSLPDCNKMSKTVLATLSDDDFQLISQSSSANFTMKLSDFSYEKANFASAGPAYSGILKPDISAPGVITGALSYGNSETAERKCDFSSLSQFTGTSESTPIISGFSSLLREHFRSKGVTPSSSLLKSLIISSTKSNKRDLNTGFGIPRLDCAIKSSYSDRVLIKGNQHLYCEFSSQTGDISASISWLDPLLSRDIAYPLLADLSIFIESPTGKVYQEEFGNSILTTNKKISVTSETYEGTWKLHVISSRFEGNVSFSCSISNYMSEKLEFAEETEKCLSDCSCNKGICECPSDKTDHLCSTNSRDISNSGAFVGQGKYVFRARVPNIDKPRIDVSFKGYSNVYLIKGISNQPSDSFTSLLFRNKETNLSNYEVLEPGTNITIIVRSFSSGSFRISFISSSYIPSTPPPTEFVYPTSTPEIPPIRTPFPSKFESPSNTYHNSNITSNQNTKWILPTSITICSLIGIIMIVFIIFVVFKLRKSHKHEDFSTSGQLSAPIL
;
A
#
# COMPACT_ATOMS: atom_id res chain seq x y z
N MET A 1 -4.98 47.82 -26.97
CA MET A 1 -3.58 48.09 -27.40
C MET A 1 -3.25 47.03 -28.43
N HIS A 2 -3.18 47.46 -29.69
CA HIS A 2 -2.96 46.64 -30.88
C HIS A 2 -1.47 46.35 -31.11
N ASP A 3 -1.23 45.30 -31.90
CA ASP A 3 -0.03 44.97 -32.68
C ASP A 3 1.28 44.67 -31.92
N ARG A 4 1.59 43.37 -31.85
CA ARG A 4 2.98 42.90 -31.97
C ARG A 4 3.04 41.70 -32.92
N THR A 5 3.95 41.80 -33.88
CA THR A 5 4.19 40.85 -34.97
C THR A 5 4.86 39.55 -34.50
N SER A 6 4.54 38.46 -35.18
CA SER A 6 4.98 37.07 -34.95
C SER A 6 6.50 36.80 -35.03
N SER A 7 7.32 37.79 -35.35
CA SER A 7 8.78 37.71 -35.30
C SER A 7 9.39 38.15 -33.97
N GLU A 8 8.66 38.86 -33.10
CA GLU A 8 9.14 39.26 -31.76
C GLU A 8 8.83 38.21 -30.66
N ILE A 9 8.03 37.20 -30.97
CA ILE A 9 7.67 36.10 -30.05
C ILE A 9 8.80 35.03 -29.97
N ARG A 10 9.81 35.09 -30.83
CA ARG A 10 10.92 34.10 -30.86
C ARG A 10 12.08 34.35 -29.87
N GLN A 11 11.91 35.26 -28.91
CA GLN A 11 12.80 35.40 -27.75
C GLN A 11 12.05 35.27 -26.41
N ILE A 12 11.05 34.39 -26.32
CA ILE A 12 10.55 33.97 -25.02
C ILE A 12 11.63 33.09 -24.37
N THR A 13 12.30 33.72 -23.41
CA THR A 13 13.34 33.22 -22.52
C THR A 13 12.96 31.89 -21.85
N ASP A 14 13.96 31.01 -21.67
CA ASP A 14 13.96 29.83 -20.79
C ASP A 14 13.38 30.18 -19.40
N ILE A 15 12.08 29.98 -19.20
CA ILE A 15 11.37 30.09 -17.92
C ILE A 15 11.27 28.67 -17.34
N SER A 16 11.57 28.49 -16.05
CA SER A 16 11.55 27.18 -15.39
C SER A 16 11.39 27.29 -13.88
N ASN A 17 11.05 26.18 -13.24
CA ASN A 17 10.98 26.08 -11.78
C ASN A 17 12.35 25.71 -11.18
N TYR A 18 12.62 26.19 -9.97
CA TYR A 18 13.89 25.99 -9.27
C TYR A 18 13.69 25.70 -7.79
N ILE A 19 14.53 24.85 -7.21
CA ILE A 19 14.65 24.68 -5.76
C ILE A 19 15.88 25.46 -5.31
N ILE A 20 15.69 26.30 -4.29
CA ILE A 20 16.73 27.15 -3.73
C ILE A 20 16.92 26.79 -2.27
N HIS A 21 18.13 26.37 -1.92
CA HIS A 21 18.55 26.14 -0.55
C HIS A 21 19.39 27.31 -0.08
N THR A 22 19.11 27.80 1.14
CA THR A 22 19.78 28.98 1.70
C THR A 22 20.32 28.70 3.10
N THR A 23 21.22 29.55 3.60
CA THR A 23 21.82 29.40 4.93
C THR A 23 20.89 29.81 6.07
N GLN A 24 19.86 30.62 5.76
CA GLN A 24 18.93 31.21 6.72
C GLN A 24 17.64 31.64 6.00
N GLU A 25 16.66 32.19 6.72
CA GLU A 25 15.47 32.72 6.05
C GLU A 25 15.83 33.78 4.99
N PHE A 26 15.27 33.63 3.79
CA PHE A 26 15.67 34.39 2.62
C PHE A 26 14.49 35.19 2.08
N GLN A 27 14.71 36.48 1.86
CA GLN A 27 13.72 37.39 1.31
C GLN A 27 13.95 37.51 -0.20
N PHE A 28 13.00 36.99 -1.00
CA PHE A 28 13.09 37.06 -2.45
C PHE A 28 12.64 38.43 -2.99
N PRO A 29 13.19 38.88 -4.13
CA PRO A 29 12.67 40.03 -4.87
C PRO A 29 11.17 39.90 -5.16
N LYS A 30 10.45 41.04 -5.22
CA LYS A 30 8.98 41.07 -5.37
C LYS A 30 8.45 40.48 -6.68
N ASP A 31 9.30 40.40 -7.70
CA ASP A 31 9.00 39.83 -9.02
C ASP A 31 9.21 38.31 -9.09
N ILE A 32 9.55 37.67 -7.96
CA ILE A 32 9.79 36.24 -7.87
C ILE A 32 8.69 35.58 -7.06
N THR A 33 7.93 34.70 -7.71
CA THR A 33 6.91 33.87 -7.07
C THR A 33 7.58 32.66 -6.44
N PHE A 34 7.34 32.42 -5.14
CA PHE A 34 7.96 31.30 -4.44
C PHE A 34 7.06 30.69 -3.37
N SER A 35 7.35 29.44 -3.01
CA SER A 35 6.78 28.71 -1.88
C SER A 35 7.89 28.20 -0.98
N LYS A 36 7.71 28.29 0.34
CA LYS A 36 8.67 27.70 1.28
C LYS A 36 8.39 26.20 1.38
N LEU A 37 9.38 25.36 1.07
CA LEU A 37 9.24 23.91 1.14
C LEU A 37 9.41 23.42 2.58
N HIS A 38 10.59 23.66 3.15
CA HIS A 38 10.92 23.30 4.53
C HIS A 38 12.18 24.03 4.99
N GLY A 39 12.24 24.49 6.24
CA GLY A 39 13.44 25.15 6.77
C GLY A 39 13.92 26.30 5.88
N THR A 40 15.14 26.18 5.34
CA THR A 40 15.77 27.17 4.44
C THR A 40 15.69 26.79 2.96
N TYR A 41 14.78 25.87 2.60
CA TYR A 41 14.50 25.44 1.23
C TYR A 41 13.24 26.12 0.68
N TYR A 42 13.35 26.63 -0.54
CA TYR A 42 12.30 27.34 -1.26
C TYR A 42 12.12 26.76 -2.66
N PHE A 43 10.89 26.75 -3.15
CA PHE A 43 10.53 26.44 -4.52
C PHE A 43 10.19 27.75 -5.24
N ILE A 44 10.87 28.04 -6.33
CA ILE A 44 10.66 29.21 -7.18
C ILE A 44 9.84 28.80 -8.40
N HIS A 45 8.73 29.49 -8.63
CA HIS A 45 7.82 29.26 -9.74
C HIS A 45 8.17 30.16 -10.92
N ASP A 46 8.24 29.56 -12.11
CA ASP A 46 8.30 30.26 -13.40
C ASP A 46 9.35 31.38 -13.48
N ALA A 47 10.57 31.11 -13.00
CA ALA A 47 11.66 32.08 -13.04
C ALA A 47 12.46 31.99 -14.34
N SER A 48 12.82 33.15 -14.89
CA SER A 48 13.78 33.24 -15.99
C SER A 48 15.21 32.97 -15.51
N LYS A 49 16.06 32.52 -16.43
CA LYS A 49 17.49 32.31 -16.15
C LYS A 49 18.20 33.57 -15.60
N ALA A 50 17.78 34.76 -16.00
CA ALA A 50 18.32 36.03 -15.50
C ALA A 50 17.95 36.27 -14.02
N GLN A 51 16.70 36.00 -13.65
CA GLN A 51 16.23 36.11 -12.26
C GLN A 51 16.95 35.11 -11.35
N ILE A 52 17.13 33.87 -11.82
CA ILE A 52 17.86 32.84 -11.07
C ILE A 52 19.34 33.18 -10.89
N ASN A 53 20.01 33.67 -11.93
CA ASN A 53 21.41 34.11 -11.81
C ASN A 53 21.55 35.24 -10.77
N SER A 54 20.57 36.15 -10.70
CA SER A 54 20.53 37.21 -9.69
C SER A 54 20.41 36.64 -8.28
N ILE A 55 19.56 35.62 -8.07
CA ILE A 55 19.42 34.96 -6.75
C ILE A 55 20.68 34.19 -6.39
N GLN A 56 21.24 33.42 -7.33
CA GLN A 56 22.43 32.59 -7.12
C GLN A 56 23.67 33.41 -6.74
N SER A 57 23.73 34.68 -7.14
CA SER A 57 24.83 35.58 -6.77
C SER A 57 24.82 36.02 -5.29
N ASN A 58 23.75 35.73 -4.54
CA ASN A 58 23.63 36.10 -3.14
C ASN A 58 24.39 35.12 -2.25
N SER A 59 25.21 35.64 -1.32
CA SER A 59 26.05 34.85 -0.41
C SER A 59 25.29 33.94 0.56
N ASN A 60 23.99 34.16 0.74
CA ASN A 60 23.14 33.32 1.60
C ASN A 60 22.49 32.15 0.83
N VAL A 61 22.69 32.03 -0.47
CA VAL A 61 22.18 30.93 -1.30
C VAL A 61 23.25 29.84 -1.39
N ILE A 62 22.91 28.65 -0.88
CA ILE A 62 23.79 27.48 -0.83
C ILE A 62 23.76 26.75 -2.17
N SER A 63 22.57 26.47 -2.67
CA SER A 63 22.38 25.83 -3.97
C SER A 63 21.15 26.36 -4.68
N VAL A 64 21.24 26.39 -6.01
CA VAL A 64 20.10 26.57 -6.90
C VAL A 64 20.07 25.40 -7.85
N GLU A 65 19.01 24.62 -7.75
CA GLU A 65 18.79 23.43 -8.56
C GLU A 65 17.58 23.68 -9.44
N LYS A 66 17.68 23.38 -10.73
CA LYS A 66 16.48 23.37 -11.57
C LYS A 66 15.56 22.31 -11.01
N ALA A 67 14.33 22.68 -10.64
CA ALA A 67 13.38 21.73 -10.09
C ALA A 67 13.16 20.65 -11.14
N SER A 68 13.27 19.38 -10.72
CA SER A 68 12.90 18.25 -11.57
C SER A 68 11.50 18.48 -12.10
N GLN A 69 11.29 18.25 -13.40
CA GLN A 69 9.93 18.21 -13.93
C GLN A 69 9.16 17.18 -13.12
N ILE A 70 8.10 17.61 -12.44
CA ILE A 70 7.10 16.72 -11.90
C ILE A 70 6.60 15.93 -13.12
N ARG A 71 6.84 14.63 -13.12
CA ARG A 71 6.31 13.74 -14.16
C ARG A 71 4.90 13.34 -13.75
N PHE A 72 3.98 13.42 -14.70
CA PHE A 72 2.56 13.30 -14.46
C PHE A 72 2.02 12.01 -15.09
N ASP A 73 1.85 10.96 -14.29
CA ASP A 73 1.91 9.59 -14.83
C ASP A 73 0.74 8.65 -14.46
N THR A 74 -0.51 9.14 -14.30
CA THR A 74 -1.76 8.33 -14.16
C THR A 74 -2.24 7.58 -15.40
N ARG A 75 -1.52 7.78 -16.48
CA ARG A 75 -1.83 7.25 -17.80
C ARG A 75 -1.75 5.72 -17.86
N PHE A 76 -1.11 5.11 -16.87
CA PHE A 76 -0.58 3.76 -16.97
C PHE A 76 -1.28 2.75 -16.07
N GLU A 77 -2.05 3.23 -15.11
CA GLU A 77 -2.60 2.51 -13.98
C GLU A 77 -3.68 1.55 -14.43
N ALA A 78 -4.58 1.99 -15.31
CA ALA A 78 -5.65 1.13 -15.77
C ALA A 78 -5.11 -0.13 -16.46
N GLY A 79 -4.23 0.01 -17.45
CA GLY A 79 -3.60 -1.16 -18.07
C GLY A 79 -2.75 -1.95 -17.08
N PHE A 80 -1.95 -1.27 -16.24
CA PHE A 80 -1.11 -1.91 -15.23
C PHE A 80 -1.90 -2.78 -14.24
N MET A 81 -3.03 -2.28 -13.73
CA MET A 81 -3.91 -3.03 -12.84
C MET A 81 -4.61 -4.18 -13.56
N GLU A 82 -4.70 -4.16 -14.88
CA GLU A 82 -5.27 -5.27 -15.64
C GLU A 82 -4.29 -6.44 -15.85
N ASN A 83 -3.03 -6.18 -16.14
CA ASN A 83 -2.05 -7.19 -16.57
C ASN A 83 -0.86 -7.39 -15.58
N GLY A 84 -0.67 -6.47 -14.64
CA GLY A 84 0.49 -6.40 -13.74
C GLY A 84 1.83 -6.08 -14.40
N ASN A 85 1.84 -5.81 -15.70
CA ASN A 85 3.00 -5.47 -16.52
C ASN A 85 2.63 -4.26 -17.38
N LEU A 86 3.38 -3.18 -17.37
CA LEU A 86 2.98 -2.04 -18.20
C LEU A 86 3.29 -2.29 -19.69
N ASP A 87 2.36 -2.94 -20.38
CA ASP A 87 2.32 -3.07 -21.83
C ASP A 87 1.83 -1.75 -22.42
N LEU A 88 2.64 -1.14 -23.29
CA LEU A 88 2.34 0.14 -23.90
C LEU A 88 2.12 0.00 -25.40
N THR A 89 1.12 0.73 -25.92
CA THR A 89 0.81 0.82 -27.35
C THR A 89 0.74 2.28 -27.80
N TYR A 90 1.09 2.56 -29.04
CA TYR A 90 1.04 3.92 -29.57
C TYR A 90 -0.22 4.13 -30.42
N LYS A 91 -1.10 5.06 -30.01
CA LYS A 91 -2.39 5.36 -30.66
C LYS A 91 -2.66 6.85 -30.63
N ASN A 92 -3.09 7.40 -31.78
CA ASN A 92 -3.48 8.82 -31.94
C ASN A 92 -2.40 9.83 -31.50
N GLY A 93 -1.12 9.52 -31.72
CA GLY A 93 -0.03 10.44 -31.35
C GLY A 93 0.50 10.25 -29.92
N TYR A 94 -0.05 9.29 -29.17
CA TYR A 94 0.20 9.12 -27.74
C TYR A 94 0.50 7.65 -27.40
N LEU A 95 1.33 7.42 -26.39
CA LEU A 95 1.47 6.14 -25.71
C LEU A 95 0.21 5.81 -24.88
N TRP A 96 -0.23 4.58 -24.83
CA TRP A 96 -1.40 4.16 -24.04
C TRP A 96 -1.01 2.92 -23.26
N SER A 97 -1.49 2.81 -22.03
CA SER A 97 -1.47 1.51 -21.37
C SER A 97 -2.46 0.58 -22.07
N LEU A 98 -1.97 -0.60 -22.46
CA LEU A 98 -2.80 -1.62 -23.09
C LEU A 98 -3.70 -2.23 -22.01
N ARG A 99 -5.01 -2.15 -22.22
CA ARG A 99 -6.00 -2.91 -21.45
C ARG A 99 -6.10 -4.32 -22.04
N SER A 100 -6.05 -5.34 -21.19
CA SER A 100 -6.13 -6.75 -21.59
C SER A 100 -7.58 -7.26 -21.61
N THR A 101 -8.51 -6.46 -21.09
CA THR A 101 -9.94 -6.77 -20.99
C THR A 101 -10.80 -5.71 -21.68
N ASN A 102 -12.04 -6.07 -22.02
CA ASN A 102 -13.05 -5.13 -22.52
C ASN A 102 -13.94 -4.55 -21.40
N LEU A 103 -13.55 -4.74 -20.13
CA LEU A 103 -14.32 -4.30 -18.98
C LEU A 103 -14.10 -2.80 -18.77
N THR A 104 -15.17 -2.07 -18.56
CA THR A 104 -15.15 -0.61 -18.42
C THR A 104 -15.90 -0.13 -17.18
N GLY A 105 -16.53 -1.04 -16.43
CA GLY A 105 -17.40 -0.75 -15.30
C GLY A 105 -18.83 -0.42 -15.73
N LYS A 106 -19.20 -0.76 -16.96
CA LYS A 106 -20.51 -0.44 -17.53
C LYS A 106 -21.63 -1.12 -16.74
N GLY A 107 -22.64 -0.35 -16.36
CA GLY A 107 -23.78 -0.84 -15.58
C GLY A 107 -23.52 -0.93 -14.07
N GLU A 108 -22.31 -0.61 -13.63
CA GLU A 108 -21.97 -0.53 -12.21
C GLU A 108 -22.10 0.91 -11.69
N ILE A 109 -22.57 1.01 -10.45
CA ILE A 109 -22.59 2.24 -9.68
C ILE A 109 -21.71 1.99 -8.45
N ILE A 110 -20.80 2.92 -8.17
CA ILE A 110 -19.88 2.88 -7.03
C ILE A 110 -20.27 4.01 -6.09
N ALA A 111 -20.37 3.73 -4.79
CA ALA A 111 -20.51 4.78 -3.80
C ALA A 111 -19.14 5.36 -3.48
N LEU A 112 -19.01 6.68 -3.55
CA LEU A 112 -17.81 7.41 -3.17
C LEU A 112 -18.20 8.41 -2.07
N ALA A 113 -17.61 8.26 -0.89
CA ALA A 113 -17.80 9.17 0.22
C ALA A 113 -16.52 10.00 0.42
N ASP A 114 -16.59 11.29 0.11
CA ASP A 114 -15.41 12.18 0.10
C ASP A 114 -15.82 13.66 0.27
N SER A 115 -14.91 14.59 -0.03
CA SER A 115 -14.95 16.01 0.31
C SER A 115 -15.81 16.90 -0.58
N GLY A 116 -16.48 16.31 -1.57
CA GLY A 116 -17.20 17.01 -2.62
C GLY A 116 -16.76 16.56 -4.01
N ILE A 117 -17.52 16.92 -5.04
CA ILE A 117 -17.14 16.63 -6.42
C ILE A 117 -17.44 17.83 -7.34
N ASP A 118 -16.43 18.27 -8.08
CA ASP A 118 -16.62 19.20 -9.20
C ASP A 118 -17.22 18.44 -10.39
N TYR A 119 -18.53 18.26 -10.33
CA TYR A 119 -19.31 17.58 -11.37
C TYR A 119 -19.25 18.28 -12.74
N ARG A 120 -18.66 19.49 -12.84
CA ARG A 120 -18.52 20.21 -14.11
C ARG A 120 -17.21 19.87 -14.82
N HIS A 121 -16.30 19.18 -14.14
CA HIS A 121 -15.03 18.74 -14.71
C HIS A 121 -15.27 17.89 -15.98
N PRO A 122 -14.51 18.03 -17.07
CA PRO A 122 -14.77 17.33 -18.33
C PRO A 122 -14.81 15.79 -18.25
N MET A 123 -14.20 15.22 -17.20
CA MET A 123 -14.22 13.78 -16.95
C MET A 123 -15.48 13.29 -16.22
N LEU A 124 -16.18 14.19 -15.53
CA LEU A 124 -17.29 13.90 -14.60
C LEU A 124 -18.62 14.53 -15.04
N ASN A 125 -18.54 15.55 -15.89
CA ASN A 125 -19.68 16.29 -16.41
C ASN A 125 -20.63 15.41 -17.24
N ASP A 126 -21.91 15.73 -17.13
CA ASP A 126 -22.95 15.33 -18.08
C ASP A 126 -23.41 16.60 -18.81
N SER A 127 -23.00 16.74 -20.08
CA SER A 127 -23.39 17.88 -20.90
C SER A 127 -24.84 17.81 -21.38
N SER A 128 -25.48 16.64 -21.28
CA SER A 128 -26.83 16.38 -21.78
C SER A 128 -27.91 16.51 -20.70
N ARG A 129 -27.53 16.41 -19.42
CA ARG A 129 -28.46 16.46 -18.28
C ARG A 129 -27.87 17.31 -17.17
N GLN A 130 -28.70 18.18 -16.58
CA GLN A 130 -28.31 18.92 -15.40
C GLN A 130 -28.30 17.99 -14.18
N LEU A 131 -27.23 18.04 -13.38
CA LEU A 131 -27.19 17.37 -12.09
C LEU A 131 -28.04 18.18 -11.09
N ILE A 132 -29.02 17.51 -10.46
CA ILE A 132 -29.86 18.10 -9.41
C ILE A 132 -29.45 17.46 -8.09
N ASN A 133 -29.12 18.32 -7.13
CA ASN A 133 -28.67 17.92 -5.81
C ASN A 133 -29.73 17.07 -5.06
N ASN A 134 -29.31 16.05 -4.31
CA ASN A 134 -30.16 15.13 -3.54
C ASN A 134 -31.31 14.51 -4.36
N THR A 135 -31.12 14.33 -5.67
CA THR A 135 -32.12 13.77 -6.57
C THR A 135 -31.51 12.62 -7.36
N LEU A 136 -32.16 11.45 -7.31
CA LEU A 136 -31.71 10.27 -8.04
C LEU A 136 -32.07 10.40 -9.52
N ASP A 137 -31.05 10.28 -10.38
CA ASP A 137 -31.21 10.18 -11.82
C ASP A 137 -30.23 9.15 -12.41
N LEU A 138 -30.73 7.91 -12.58
CA LEU A 138 -29.96 6.81 -13.13
C LEU A 138 -29.52 7.01 -14.59
N ASN A 139 -30.08 8.00 -15.29
CA ASN A 139 -29.71 8.31 -16.68
C ASN A 139 -28.57 9.32 -16.78
N GLN A 140 -28.12 9.90 -15.66
CA GLN A 140 -26.90 10.70 -15.64
C GLN A 140 -25.72 9.89 -16.18
N ARG A 141 -24.84 10.56 -16.91
CA ARG A 141 -23.64 9.97 -17.50
C ARG A 141 -22.69 9.44 -16.42
N LYS A 142 -22.56 10.19 -15.32
CA LYS A 142 -21.57 9.91 -14.26
C LYS A 142 -22.17 9.88 -12.88
N ILE A 143 -22.68 11.01 -12.39
CA ILE A 143 -23.12 11.13 -11.00
C ILE A 143 -24.63 10.90 -10.97
N VAL A 144 -25.07 9.73 -10.51
CA VAL A 144 -26.50 9.37 -10.48
C VAL A 144 -27.22 9.93 -9.27
N TYR A 145 -26.47 10.20 -8.20
CA TYR A 145 -26.97 10.82 -6.99
C TYR A 145 -25.82 11.53 -6.31
N TYR A 146 -26.07 12.77 -5.88
CA TYR A 146 -25.15 13.55 -5.05
C TYR A 146 -25.88 13.81 -3.73
N ASP A 147 -25.41 13.15 -2.67
CA ASP A 147 -25.86 13.29 -1.30
C ASP A 147 -25.07 14.42 -0.64
N SER A 148 -25.58 15.64 -0.77
CA SER A 148 -24.94 16.85 -0.24
C SER A 148 -25.25 16.99 1.24
N TRP A 149 -24.53 16.25 2.07
CA TRP A 149 -24.72 16.36 3.50
C TRP A 149 -24.33 17.75 4.03
N LYS A 150 -23.43 18.46 3.32
CA LYS A 150 -22.91 19.76 3.72
C LYS A 150 -23.01 20.80 2.62
N ASP A 151 -22.34 20.58 1.48
CA ASP A 151 -22.38 21.45 0.31
C ASP A 151 -22.45 20.64 -1.00
N PHE A 152 -22.37 21.32 -2.15
CA PHE A 152 -22.61 20.74 -3.48
C PHE A 152 -21.50 21.16 -4.46
N TYR A 153 -20.26 21.17 -3.98
CA TYR A 153 -19.07 21.42 -4.79
C TYR A 153 -17.85 20.79 -4.11
N ASP A 154 -16.70 20.77 -4.79
CA ASP A 154 -15.42 20.43 -4.17
C ASP A 154 -14.53 21.67 -4.12
N TYR A 155 -13.68 21.81 -3.10
CA TYR A 155 -12.74 22.93 -2.98
C TYR A 155 -11.55 22.76 -3.95
N ILE A 156 -10.64 23.74 -4.03
CA ILE A 156 -9.41 23.61 -4.84
C ILE A 156 -8.27 23.17 -3.92
N PRO A 157 -7.50 22.11 -4.25
CA PRO A 157 -7.50 21.36 -5.52
C PRO A 157 -8.54 20.23 -5.59
N GLY A 158 -9.22 19.91 -4.49
CA GLY A 158 -10.39 19.03 -4.44
C GLY A 158 -10.08 17.54 -4.43
N HIS A 159 -10.17 16.92 -3.25
CA HIS A 159 -9.79 15.53 -3.03
C HIS A 159 -10.84 14.54 -3.56
N GLY A 160 -12.13 14.86 -3.42
CA GLY A 160 -13.21 13.99 -3.89
C GLY A 160 -13.36 14.01 -5.41
N THR A 161 -13.10 15.14 -6.06
CA THR A 161 -13.03 15.26 -7.52
C THR A 161 -11.92 14.40 -8.11
N HIS A 162 -10.74 14.44 -7.49
CA HIS A 162 -9.59 13.63 -7.90
C HIS A 162 -9.89 12.14 -7.74
N THR A 163 -10.37 11.73 -6.57
CA THR A 163 -10.80 10.35 -6.26
C THR A 163 -11.87 9.86 -7.23
N ALA A 164 -12.90 10.66 -7.52
CA ALA A 164 -13.95 10.34 -8.49
C ALA A 164 -13.39 10.14 -9.91
N GLY A 165 -12.43 10.99 -10.31
CA GLY A 165 -11.72 10.89 -11.57
C GLY A 165 -10.96 9.56 -11.71
N ILE A 166 -10.27 9.13 -10.66
CA ILE A 166 -9.53 7.85 -10.65
C ILE A 166 -10.49 6.65 -10.78
N ILE A 167 -11.63 6.67 -10.08
CA ILE A 167 -12.59 5.56 -10.15
C ILE A 167 -13.20 5.50 -11.55
N ALA A 168 -13.88 6.58 -11.96
CA ALA A 168 -14.86 6.56 -13.04
C ALA A 168 -14.74 7.75 -13.99
N GLY A 169 -13.69 8.57 -13.90
CA GLY A 169 -13.45 9.65 -14.83
C GLY A 169 -13.42 9.14 -16.28
N LYS A 170 -14.18 9.79 -17.16
CA LYS A 170 -14.11 9.53 -18.60
C LYS A 170 -14.15 10.86 -19.30
N SER A 171 -13.13 11.20 -20.05
CA SER A 171 -13.08 12.47 -20.75
C SER A 171 -14.16 12.57 -21.83
N GLU A 172 -14.88 13.69 -21.90
CA GLU A 172 -15.68 14.09 -23.07
C GLU A 172 -14.85 14.87 -24.11
N CYS A 173 -13.58 15.17 -23.80
CA CYS A 173 -12.69 15.94 -24.68
C CYS A 173 -12.00 15.05 -25.71
N GLY A 174 -11.88 15.52 -26.96
CA GLY A 174 -11.18 14.83 -28.06
C GLY A 174 -9.66 15.01 -28.08
N ASN A 175 -9.02 15.18 -26.92
CA ASN A 175 -7.62 15.60 -26.76
C ASN A 175 -6.78 14.55 -25.99
N ILE A 176 -5.80 14.99 -25.18
CA ILE A 176 -4.95 14.16 -24.31
C ILE A 176 -5.68 13.53 -23.11
N LEU A 177 -6.75 14.14 -22.61
CA LEU A 177 -7.41 13.75 -21.34
C LEU A 177 -7.92 12.29 -21.28
N PRO A 178 -8.40 11.66 -22.38
CA PRO A 178 -8.72 10.23 -22.39
C PRO A 178 -7.59 9.29 -21.95
N LEU A 179 -6.32 9.73 -21.98
CA LEU A 179 -5.20 8.97 -21.42
C LEU A 179 -5.30 8.79 -19.91
N TYR A 180 -6.02 9.69 -19.25
CA TYR A 180 -6.16 9.78 -17.80
C TYR A 180 -7.54 9.28 -17.34
N ASP A 181 -8.30 8.64 -18.22
CA ASP A 181 -9.55 7.98 -17.88
C ASP A 181 -9.35 7.03 -16.69
N GLY A 182 -10.33 7.01 -15.79
CA GLY A 182 -10.28 6.22 -14.57
C GLY A 182 -10.22 4.71 -14.82
N ILE A 183 -10.06 3.94 -13.76
CA ILE A 183 -9.97 2.48 -13.84
C ILE A 183 -11.24 1.89 -14.46
N ALA A 184 -12.42 2.37 -14.05
CA ALA A 184 -13.73 1.94 -14.52
C ALA A 184 -14.47 3.11 -15.20
N PRO A 185 -14.04 3.53 -16.41
CA PRO A 185 -14.49 4.77 -17.03
C PRO A 185 -15.95 4.75 -17.50
N GLU A 186 -16.68 3.64 -17.45
CA GLU A 186 -18.12 3.59 -17.72
C GLU A 186 -18.96 3.30 -16.47
N SER A 187 -18.34 3.17 -15.30
CA SER A 187 -19.05 3.22 -14.03
C SER A 187 -19.67 4.59 -13.78
N LYS A 188 -20.72 4.56 -12.97
CA LYS A 188 -21.39 5.74 -12.42
C LYS A 188 -21.10 5.85 -10.92
N LEU A 189 -21.38 7.03 -10.35
CA LEU A 189 -21.09 7.36 -8.96
C LEU A 189 -22.38 7.73 -8.22
N TYR A 190 -22.59 7.11 -7.07
CA TYR A 190 -23.35 7.68 -5.96
C TYR A 190 -22.34 8.44 -5.11
N PHE A 191 -22.45 9.75 -5.02
CA PHE A 191 -21.50 10.55 -4.26
C PHE A 191 -22.11 10.95 -2.91
N LEU A 192 -21.38 10.72 -1.83
CA LEU A 192 -21.69 11.23 -0.49
C LEU A 192 -20.67 12.30 -0.13
N ASP A 193 -21.13 13.53 0.00
CA ASP A 193 -20.28 14.65 0.37
C ASP A 193 -20.24 14.80 1.89
N MET A 194 -19.06 14.61 2.46
CA MET A 194 -18.83 14.60 3.92
C MET A 194 -18.04 15.81 4.42
N ALA A 195 -17.59 16.73 3.56
CA ALA A 195 -16.81 17.89 3.97
C ALA A 195 -17.61 19.19 3.86
N LYS A 196 -17.17 20.23 4.59
CA LYS A 196 -17.78 21.56 4.49
C LYS A 196 -16.71 22.62 4.28
N GLY A 197 -16.52 23.10 3.06
CA GLY A 197 -15.74 24.31 2.72
C GLY A 197 -14.25 24.42 3.11
N ASP A 198 -13.75 23.70 4.13
CA ASP A 198 -12.38 23.80 4.67
C ASP A 198 -11.63 22.44 4.70
N ASN A 199 -12.06 21.47 3.89
CA ASN A 199 -11.51 20.12 3.77
C ASN A 199 -11.53 19.29 5.08
N LYS A 200 -12.29 19.71 6.10
CA LYS A 200 -12.52 18.86 7.28
C LYS A 200 -13.68 17.92 7.01
N MET A 201 -13.36 16.63 6.94
CA MET A 201 -14.35 15.55 6.94
C MET A 201 -15.09 15.55 8.27
N LEU A 202 -16.42 15.59 8.24
CA LEU A 202 -17.27 15.58 9.43
C LEU A 202 -17.99 14.22 9.54
N PHE A 203 -17.36 13.29 10.27
CA PHE A 203 -17.80 11.89 10.39
C PHE A 203 -19.11 11.70 11.21
N ASP A 204 -19.34 12.56 12.20
CA ASP A 204 -20.35 12.35 13.23
C ASP A 204 -21.79 12.62 12.76
N ASP A 205 -21.97 13.29 11.64
CA ASP A 205 -23.28 13.88 11.35
C ASP A 205 -24.17 13.05 10.41
N PHE A 206 -23.64 12.21 9.52
CA PHE A 206 -24.48 11.55 8.49
C PHE A 206 -25.07 10.19 8.94
N ASP A 207 -26.27 9.90 8.44
CA ASP A 207 -27.05 8.70 8.74
C ASP A 207 -26.51 7.49 7.96
N LYS A 208 -25.67 6.69 8.62
CA LYS A 208 -24.97 5.53 8.04
C LYS A 208 -25.94 4.41 7.65
N ASP A 209 -27.03 4.23 8.40
CA ASP A 209 -28.04 3.20 8.09
C ASP A 209 -28.83 3.59 6.84
N LYS A 210 -29.22 4.87 6.70
CA LYS A 210 -29.83 5.37 5.45
C LYS A 210 -28.88 5.26 4.27
N PHE A 211 -27.61 5.62 4.45
CA PHE A 211 -26.60 5.49 3.40
C PHE A 211 -26.50 4.05 2.90
N VAL A 212 -26.33 3.09 3.81
CA VAL A 212 -26.29 1.65 3.48
C VAL A 212 -27.59 1.18 2.84
N GLN A 213 -28.75 1.67 3.29
CA GLN A 213 -30.03 1.34 2.68
C GLN A 213 -30.10 1.84 1.22
N SER A 214 -29.68 3.07 0.95
CA SER A 214 -29.57 3.60 -0.42
C SER A 214 -28.65 2.73 -1.30
N LEU A 215 -27.53 2.24 -0.75
CA LEU A 215 -26.64 1.36 -1.49
C LEU A 215 -27.32 0.05 -1.87
N LYS A 216 -28.09 -0.55 -0.95
CA LYS A 216 -28.88 -1.76 -1.21
C LYS A 216 -29.95 -1.53 -2.27
N ASP A 217 -30.72 -0.46 -2.14
CA ASP A 217 -31.83 -0.14 -3.04
C ASP A 217 -31.34 0.08 -4.49
N LEU A 218 -30.13 0.61 -4.65
CA LEU A 218 -29.47 0.83 -5.93
C LEU A 218 -28.56 -0.33 -6.38
N ASN A 219 -28.48 -1.40 -5.58
CA ASN A 219 -27.59 -2.55 -5.81
C ASN A 219 -26.11 -2.13 -6.01
N ILE A 220 -25.67 -1.13 -5.25
CA ILE A 220 -24.30 -0.67 -5.13
C ILE A 220 -23.58 -1.61 -4.16
N GLY A 221 -22.54 -2.30 -4.64
CA GLY A 221 -21.78 -3.28 -3.85
C GLY A 221 -20.39 -2.81 -3.48
N ILE A 222 -20.04 -1.55 -3.75
CA ILE A 222 -18.72 -0.99 -3.45
C ILE A 222 -18.91 0.40 -2.83
N SER A 223 -18.31 0.61 -1.65
CA SER A 223 -18.19 1.90 -0.99
C SER A 223 -16.71 2.25 -0.90
N SER A 224 -16.31 3.30 -1.61
CA SER A 224 -14.95 3.84 -1.67
C SER A 224 -14.81 5.01 -0.71
N ASN A 225 -13.81 4.95 0.17
CA ASN A 225 -13.64 5.90 1.27
C ASN A 225 -12.15 6.25 1.42
N SER A 226 -11.74 7.36 0.83
CA SER A 226 -10.34 7.82 0.83
C SER A 226 -10.02 8.73 2.02
N TRP A 227 -10.47 8.32 3.20
CA TRP A 227 -10.31 9.08 4.44
C TRP A 227 -10.17 8.13 5.63
N GLY A 228 -9.66 8.67 6.73
CA GLY A 228 -9.50 7.95 7.99
C GLY A 228 -9.11 8.91 9.10
N SER A 229 -9.14 8.42 10.33
CA SER A 229 -8.63 9.15 11.49
C SER A 229 -7.39 8.46 12.05
N ASN A 230 -6.33 9.24 12.24
CA ASN A 230 -5.09 8.80 12.88
C ASN A 230 -5.22 8.68 14.40
N GLU A 231 -6.43 8.48 14.93
CA GLU A 231 -6.62 8.19 16.35
C GLU A 231 -5.95 6.83 16.62
N ILE A 232 -4.78 6.90 17.26
CA ILE A 232 -3.96 5.76 17.72
C ILE A 232 -4.66 5.11 18.91
N ASP A 233 -5.91 4.70 18.72
CA ASP A 233 -6.69 4.05 19.76
C ASP A 233 -7.29 2.76 19.23
N TYR A 234 -7.00 1.67 19.94
CA TYR A 234 -7.60 0.35 19.74
C TYR A 234 -9.14 0.41 19.83
N THR A 235 -9.66 1.53 20.33
CA THR A 235 -11.06 1.79 20.66
C THR A 235 -11.77 2.73 19.68
N SER A 236 -11.27 2.90 18.45
CA SER A 236 -12.00 3.72 17.49
C SER A 236 -13.37 3.10 17.18
N THR A 237 -14.40 3.71 17.75
CA THR A 237 -15.80 3.37 17.54
C THR A 237 -16.15 3.40 16.05
N MET A 238 -15.43 4.16 15.23
CA MET A 238 -15.59 4.12 13.77
C MET A 238 -15.24 2.76 13.18
N THR A 239 -14.13 2.14 13.63
CA THR A 239 -13.76 0.80 13.20
C THR A 239 -14.86 -0.20 13.55
N ASP A 240 -15.37 -0.16 14.79
CA ASP A 240 -16.45 -1.06 15.22
C ASP A 240 -17.74 -0.87 14.41
N ILE A 241 -18.12 0.39 14.15
CA ILE A 241 -19.29 0.73 13.34
C ILE A 241 -19.13 0.14 11.95
N TYR A 242 -18.02 0.43 11.26
CA TYR A 242 -17.81 -0.03 9.90
C TYR A 242 -17.57 -1.54 9.81
N ASP A 243 -16.91 -2.17 10.79
CA ASP A 243 -16.79 -3.64 10.85
C ASP A 243 -18.16 -4.31 11.00
N ASN A 244 -19.05 -3.73 11.81
CA ASN A 244 -20.42 -4.21 11.97
C ASN A 244 -21.27 -3.95 10.72
N LEU A 245 -21.10 -2.78 10.06
CA LEU A 245 -21.75 -2.50 8.78
C LEU A 245 -21.29 -3.48 7.70
N ALA A 246 -19.99 -3.74 7.58
CA ALA A 246 -19.47 -4.70 6.62
C ALA A 246 -19.99 -6.13 6.89
N TYR A 247 -20.04 -6.54 8.17
CA TYR A 247 -20.57 -7.84 8.58
C TYR A 247 -22.06 -8.00 8.23
N ASN A 248 -22.89 -7.01 8.57
CA ASN A 248 -24.35 -7.07 8.35
C ASN A 248 -24.75 -6.80 6.90
N ASN A 249 -23.84 -6.32 6.06
CA ASN A 249 -24.08 -5.97 4.67
C ASN A 249 -23.08 -6.68 3.76
N PRO A 250 -23.12 -8.02 3.68
CA PRO A 250 -22.06 -8.81 3.06
C PRO A 250 -22.02 -8.69 1.52
N ASP A 251 -22.93 -7.96 0.90
CA ASP A 251 -22.93 -7.63 -0.53
C ASP A 251 -22.24 -6.28 -0.83
N ILE A 252 -21.83 -5.54 0.21
CA ILE A 252 -21.15 -4.25 0.10
C ILE A 252 -19.70 -4.39 0.55
N LEU A 253 -18.77 -4.13 -0.37
CA LEU A 253 -17.35 -4.02 -0.09
C LEU A 253 -17.01 -2.59 0.35
N PHE A 254 -16.69 -2.43 1.64
CA PHE A 254 -16.16 -1.17 2.18
C PHE A 254 -14.65 -1.13 1.97
N VAL A 255 -14.21 -0.24 1.08
CA VAL A 255 -12.80 -0.01 0.72
C VAL A 255 -12.33 1.28 1.38
N PHE A 256 -11.24 1.20 2.15
CA PHE A 256 -10.69 2.32 2.92
C PHE A 256 -9.19 2.48 2.69
N ALA A 257 -8.74 3.74 2.66
CA ALA A 257 -7.32 4.08 2.65
C ALA A 257 -6.63 3.61 3.93
N ALA A 258 -5.40 3.11 3.83
CA ALA A 258 -4.63 2.67 4.98
C ALA A 258 -4.12 3.82 5.86
N GLY A 259 -3.97 5.02 5.30
CA GLY A 259 -3.40 6.19 5.96
C GLY A 259 -2.05 6.61 5.39
N ASN A 260 -1.60 7.81 5.75
CA ASN A 260 -0.39 8.45 5.21
C ASN A 260 0.61 8.85 6.31
N SER A 261 0.80 7.99 7.31
CA SER A 261 1.62 8.28 8.50
C SER A 261 3.06 7.73 8.43
N GLU A 262 3.48 7.21 7.27
CA GLU A 262 4.84 6.71 6.92
C GLU A 262 5.37 5.49 7.69
N LYS A 263 4.84 5.23 8.88
CA LYS A 263 5.39 4.31 9.89
C LYS A 263 4.61 2.98 9.94
N SER A 264 5.25 1.94 10.46
CA SER A 264 4.51 0.74 10.91
C SER A 264 3.57 1.10 12.08
N TRP A 265 2.49 0.35 12.24
CA TRP A 265 1.46 0.55 13.28
C TRP A 265 0.70 1.87 13.16
N THR A 266 0.42 2.30 11.93
CA THR A 266 -0.28 3.57 11.69
C THR A 266 -1.44 3.41 10.72
N ILE A 267 -2.05 2.22 10.71
CA ILE A 267 -3.26 1.99 9.92
C ILE A 267 -4.40 2.77 10.55
N ASP A 268 -4.97 3.69 9.79
CA ASP A 268 -6.02 4.60 10.26
C ASP A 268 -7.33 3.84 10.51
N SER A 269 -8.18 4.41 11.38
CA SER A 269 -9.56 3.96 11.51
C SER A 269 -10.42 4.61 10.40
N PRO A 270 -11.39 3.89 9.80
CA PRO A 270 -11.84 2.52 10.10
C PRO A 270 -11.09 1.41 9.37
N SER A 271 -10.06 1.74 8.58
CA SER A 271 -9.25 0.80 7.78
C SER A 271 -8.62 -0.34 8.59
N SER A 272 -8.40 -0.11 9.89
CA SER A 272 -7.91 -1.10 10.86
C SER A 272 -8.88 -2.26 11.14
N GLY A 273 -10.13 -2.16 10.69
CA GLY A 273 -11.18 -3.16 10.90
C GLY A 273 -10.92 -4.49 10.18
N LYS A 274 -11.37 -5.59 10.78
CA LYS A 274 -11.18 -6.95 10.25
C LYS A 274 -12.06 -7.25 9.04
N ASN A 275 -13.20 -6.55 8.91
CA ASN A 275 -14.13 -6.70 7.81
C ASN A 275 -13.98 -5.59 6.76
N ILE A 276 -13.15 -4.59 7.02
CA ILE A 276 -12.83 -3.51 6.07
C ILE A 276 -11.75 -3.96 5.10
N PHE A 277 -11.85 -3.53 3.84
CA PHE A 277 -10.82 -3.76 2.84
C PHE A 277 -9.87 -2.57 2.78
N CYS A 278 -8.71 -2.73 3.40
CA CYS A 278 -7.72 -1.69 3.60
C CYS A 278 -6.72 -1.67 2.45
N VAL A 279 -6.55 -0.50 1.84
CA VAL A 279 -5.70 -0.29 0.68
C VAL A 279 -4.48 0.54 1.06
N GLY A 280 -3.31 -0.08 0.97
CA GLY A 280 -2.02 0.60 1.07
C GLY A 280 -1.59 1.20 -0.27
N ALA A 281 -0.49 1.95 -0.22
CA ALA A 281 0.10 2.57 -1.40
C ALA A 281 1.50 2.02 -1.67
N THR A 282 1.75 1.68 -2.91
CA THR A 282 3.11 1.62 -3.45
C THR A 282 3.48 2.96 -4.06
N ASP A 283 4.75 3.12 -4.41
CA ASP A 283 5.13 4.21 -5.31
C ASP A 283 4.38 4.09 -6.65
N GLY A 284 4.69 5.00 -7.56
CA GLY A 284 4.14 5.02 -8.91
C GLY A 284 4.17 3.68 -9.65
N THR A 285 3.33 3.56 -10.67
CA THR A 285 3.48 2.46 -11.65
C THR A 285 4.87 2.48 -12.29
N PRO A 286 5.33 1.34 -12.85
CA PRO A 286 6.60 1.34 -13.55
C PRO A 286 6.65 2.36 -14.68
N GLY A 287 5.50 2.70 -15.30
CA GLY A 287 5.39 3.77 -16.30
C GLY A 287 5.86 5.13 -15.82
N GLN A 288 5.60 5.45 -14.56
CA GLN A 288 6.10 6.67 -13.94
C GLN A 288 7.64 6.64 -13.78
N MET A 289 8.19 5.43 -13.62
CA MET A 289 9.60 5.15 -13.34
C MET A 289 10.41 4.69 -14.57
N MET A 290 9.76 4.56 -15.75
CA MET A 290 10.26 3.83 -16.92
C MET A 290 11.46 4.45 -17.65
N GLY A 291 11.73 5.74 -17.41
CA GLY A 291 12.81 6.48 -18.10
C GLY A 291 14.21 5.88 -17.95
N GLU A 292 14.42 4.95 -17.00
CA GLU A 292 15.71 4.31 -16.71
C GLU A 292 15.70 2.78 -16.79
N ALA A 293 14.52 2.13 -16.80
CA ALA A 293 14.33 0.70 -16.54
C ALA A 293 13.55 -0.05 -17.65
N SER A 294 13.61 0.43 -18.90
CA SER A 294 12.85 -0.16 -20.00
C SER A 294 13.66 -0.32 -21.28
N THR A 295 13.41 -1.43 -21.97
CA THR A 295 13.95 -1.72 -23.30
C THR A 295 12.81 -1.52 -24.31
N PRO A 296 12.89 -0.53 -25.21
CA PRO A 296 11.87 -0.39 -26.24
C PRO A 296 11.93 -1.59 -27.18
N GLN A 297 10.76 -1.94 -27.70
CA GLN A 297 10.56 -3.05 -28.61
C GLN A 297 9.79 -2.59 -29.84
N ILE A 298 10.03 -3.24 -30.97
CA ILE A 298 9.20 -3.12 -32.15
C ILE A 298 8.52 -4.46 -32.40
N GLU A 299 7.21 -4.44 -32.61
CA GLU A 299 6.44 -5.62 -33.02
C GLU A 299 6.03 -5.52 -34.50
N ILE A 300 6.40 -6.56 -35.26
CA ILE A 300 6.05 -6.73 -36.67
C ILE A 300 5.52 -8.14 -36.88
N SER A 301 4.30 -8.24 -37.41
CA SER A 301 3.66 -9.53 -37.72
C SER A 301 3.66 -10.53 -36.55
N GLY A 302 3.55 -10.03 -35.31
CA GLY A 302 3.56 -10.83 -34.08
C GLY A 302 4.94 -11.11 -33.48
N THR A 303 6.02 -10.73 -34.17
CA THR A 303 7.40 -10.87 -33.67
C THR A 303 7.85 -9.59 -32.98
N LYS A 304 8.26 -9.69 -31.71
CA LYS A 304 8.81 -8.57 -30.91
C LYS A 304 10.34 -8.55 -30.97
N ILE A 305 10.92 -7.40 -31.25
CA ILE A 305 12.37 -7.19 -31.41
C ILE A 305 12.84 -6.11 -30.42
N ASP A 306 13.84 -6.42 -29.60
CA ASP A 306 14.45 -5.48 -28.66
C ASP A 306 15.30 -4.43 -29.38
N LEU A 307 15.11 -3.15 -29.03
CA LEU A 307 15.89 -2.04 -29.55
C LEU A 307 17.00 -1.66 -28.57
N LEU A 308 18.25 -1.66 -29.04
CA LEU A 308 19.40 -1.18 -28.28
C LEU A 308 19.57 0.33 -28.47
N GLN A 309 19.29 1.13 -27.43
CA GLN A 309 19.45 2.59 -27.49
C GLN A 309 20.89 3.04 -27.19
N SER A 310 21.35 4.10 -27.86
CA SER A 310 22.66 4.71 -27.52
C SER A 310 22.57 5.52 -26.23
N SER A 311 23.61 5.45 -25.39
CA SER A 311 23.68 6.12 -24.08
C SER A 311 23.65 7.65 -24.15
N TRP A 312 23.96 8.23 -25.31
CA TRP A 312 23.97 9.67 -25.54
C TRP A 312 22.69 10.19 -26.24
N SER A 313 21.80 9.31 -26.70
CA SER A 313 20.52 9.68 -27.30
C SER A 313 19.45 9.98 -26.23
N THR A 314 18.39 10.71 -26.60
CA THR A 314 17.22 10.88 -25.72
C THR A 314 16.51 9.54 -25.61
N ASN A 315 16.19 9.10 -24.39
CA ASN A 315 15.43 7.87 -24.18
C ASN A 315 14.10 7.91 -24.96
N LEU A 316 13.82 6.88 -25.75
CA LEU A 316 12.61 6.73 -26.56
C LEU A 316 11.34 6.90 -25.74
N PHE A 317 11.30 6.40 -24.51
CA PHE A 317 10.18 6.62 -23.61
C PHE A 317 9.92 8.11 -23.38
N ASN A 318 10.94 8.88 -23.02
CA ASN A 318 10.80 10.31 -22.75
C ASN A 318 10.36 11.09 -24.01
N GLN A 319 10.70 10.60 -25.20
CA GLN A 319 10.25 11.20 -26.45
C GLN A 319 8.79 10.83 -26.80
N LEU A 320 8.37 9.59 -26.52
CA LEU A 320 7.01 9.09 -26.76
C LEU A 320 5.99 9.52 -25.68
N ASN A 321 6.45 9.75 -24.45
CA ASN A 321 5.63 10.12 -23.31
C ASN A 321 5.31 11.63 -23.25
N LYS A 322 5.55 12.39 -24.33
CA LYS A 322 5.22 13.82 -24.37
C LYS A 322 3.71 14.05 -24.32
N GLU A 323 3.33 15.15 -23.66
CA GLU A 323 1.95 15.64 -23.55
C GLU A 323 1.40 16.18 -24.88
N GLU A 324 2.29 16.47 -25.83
CA GLU A 324 1.94 16.86 -27.20
C GLU A 324 1.90 15.64 -28.12
N PRO A 325 0.90 15.53 -29.01
CA PRO A 325 0.83 14.40 -29.93
C PRO A 325 2.02 14.48 -30.87
N LEU A 326 2.75 13.38 -31.06
CA LEU A 326 3.72 13.33 -32.15
C LEU A 326 2.93 13.23 -33.45
N PHE A 327 2.52 14.38 -34.00
CA PHE A 327 1.85 14.46 -35.29
C PHE A 327 2.69 13.68 -36.32
N ASN A 328 2.08 12.66 -36.92
CA ASN A 328 2.62 11.87 -38.03
C ASN A 328 3.97 11.17 -37.78
N VAL A 329 3.96 10.02 -37.10
CA VAL A 329 4.91 8.93 -37.43
C VAL A 329 4.38 8.12 -38.63
N ALA A 330 3.76 8.80 -39.61
CA ALA A 330 3.09 8.16 -40.73
C ALA A 330 4.05 7.74 -41.86
N LYS A 331 5.34 8.13 -41.83
CA LYS A 331 6.45 7.59 -42.66
C LYS A 331 7.79 7.75 -41.92
N PRO A 332 8.72 6.80 -42.08
CA PRO A 332 9.14 6.00 -40.93
C PRO A 332 10.58 6.31 -40.50
N VAL A 333 10.92 5.80 -39.32
CA VAL A 333 12.20 5.14 -39.04
C VAL A 333 13.14 5.15 -40.25
N TYR A 334 14.16 6.01 -40.23
CA TYR A 334 15.22 5.93 -41.23
C TYR A 334 16.04 4.70 -40.90
N VAL A 335 16.06 3.73 -41.83
CA VAL A 335 16.83 2.50 -41.74
C VAL A 335 17.91 2.61 -42.81
N THR A 336 19.16 2.88 -42.41
CA THR A 336 20.29 2.96 -43.35
C THR A 336 21.30 1.86 -43.03
N SER A 337 21.72 1.15 -44.08
CA SER A 337 22.66 0.03 -44.03
C SER A 337 24.13 0.44 -44.12
N ASN A 338 24.41 1.70 -44.47
CA ASN A 338 25.78 2.16 -44.71
C ASN A 338 26.38 2.75 -43.44
N ASP A 339 27.67 2.49 -43.22
CA ASP A 339 28.54 3.10 -42.22
C ASP A 339 28.59 4.63 -42.40
N ASN A 340 27.52 5.30 -41.99
CA ASN A 340 27.35 6.73 -42.17
C ASN A 340 28.08 7.45 -41.04
N THR A 341 28.97 8.36 -41.44
CA THR A 341 29.69 9.28 -40.54
C THR A 341 28.70 10.10 -39.71
N CYS A 342 29.15 10.57 -38.54
CA CYS A 342 28.35 11.43 -37.65
C CYS A 342 27.73 12.64 -38.40
N ASP A 343 28.38 13.17 -39.42
CA ASP A 343 27.85 14.28 -40.21
C ASP A 343 26.58 13.93 -41.01
N SER A 344 26.53 12.72 -41.58
CA SER A 344 25.36 12.26 -42.35
C SER A 344 24.16 12.04 -41.43
N ILE A 345 24.40 11.50 -40.23
CA ILE A 345 23.38 11.37 -39.19
C ILE A 345 22.89 12.75 -38.78
N LYS A 346 23.79 13.70 -38.53
CA LYS A 346 23.42 15.08 -38.17
C LYS A 346 22.48 15.72 -39.20
N GLN A 347 22.76 15.54 -40.49
CA GLN A 347 21.90 16.04 -41.57
C GLN A 347 20.49 15.43 -41.57
N ILE A 348 20.38 14.13 -41.28
CA ILE A 348 19.09 13.42 -41.15
C ILE A 348 18.34 13.90 -39.90
N LEU A 349 19.06 14.21 -38.81
CA LEU A 349 18.50 14.70 -37.55
C LEU A 349 18.08 16.18 -37.60
N GLU A 350 18.71 17.00 -38.44
CA GLU A 350 18.34 18.40 -38.68
C GLU A 350 17.03 18.52 -39.49
N ASN A 351 16.55 17.43 -40.10
CA ASN A 351 15.23 17.36 -40.69
C ASN A 351 14.17 17.17 -39.59
N GLU A 352 13.34 18.19 -39.35
CA GLU A 352 12.32 18.21 -38.28
C GLU A 352 11.29 17.06 -38.34
N GLN A 353 11.20 16.36 -39.48
CA GLN A 353 10.31 15.22 -39.69
C GLN A 353 10.87 13.90 -39.13
N THR A 354 12.18 13.77 -38.90
CA THR A 354 12.77 12.54 -38.37
C THR A 354 12.65 12.50 -36.85
N LYS A 355 11.82 11.58 -36.32
CA LYS A 355 11.65 11.40 -34.86
C LYS A 355 12.39 10.18 -34.30
N ILE A 356 12.63 9.12 -35.08
CA ILE A 356 13.33 7.89 -34.66
C ILE A 356 14.26 7.45 -35.78
N LEU A 357 15.51 7.10 -35.45
CA LEU A 357 16.54 6.60 -36.39
C LEU A 357 17.01 5.21 -35.93
N ILE A 358 16.93 4.20 -36.80
CA ILE A 358 17.41 2.85 -36.50
C ILE A 358 18.57 2.49 -37.42
N LEU A 359 19.71 2.13 -36.83
CA LEU A 359 20.95 1.82 -37.54
C LEU A 359 21.30 0.34 -37.41
N LYS A 360 22.13 -0.15 -38.35
CA LYS A 360 22.72 -1.49 -38.25
C LYS A 360 23.77 -1.58 -37.12
N SER A 361 24.50 -0.51 -36.87
CA SER A 361 25.52 -0.40 -35.83
C SER A 361 25.50 0.99 -35.20
N LEU A 362 25.88 1.09 -33.92
CA LEU A 362 25.98 2.37 -33.21
C LEU A 362 27.33 3.05 -33.58
N PRO A 363 27.31 4.26 -34.17
CA PRO A 363 28.53 5.01 -34.40
C PRO A 363 29.02 5.70 -33.12
N ASP A 364 30.33 5.84 -32.96
CA ASP A 364 30.95 6.55 -31.83
C ASP A 364 30.91 8.08 -32.05
N CYS A 365 29.70 8.64 -31.95
CA CYS A 365 29.46 10.07 -32.11
C CYS A 365 29.40 10.77 -30.74
N ASN A 366 30.52 11.36 -30.32
CA ASN A 366 30.54 12.22 -29.14
C ASN A 366 29.68 13.47 -29.36
N LYS A 367 28.55 13.57 -28.64
CA LYS A 367 27.63 14.74 -28.53
C LYS A 367 26.64 14.93 -29.69
N MET A 368 25.59 14.12 -29.71
CA MET A 368 24.36 14.43 -30.44
C MET A 368 23.17 14.37 -29.46
N SER A 369 22.49 15.48 -29.23
CA SER A 369 21.32 15.51 -28.34
C SER A 369 20.09 15.94 -29.13
N LYS A 370 19.11 15.03 -29.33
CA LYS A 370 17.66 15.30 -29.49
C LYS A 370 16.85 14.15 -30.15
N THR A 371 17.48 13.10 -30.68
CA THR A 371 16.76 12.03 -31.42
C THR A 371 17.15 10.65 -30.92
N VAL A 372 16.17 9.74 -30.84
CA VAL A 372 16.36 8.33 -30.46
C VAL A 372 17.15 7.60 -31.53
N LEU A 373 18.27 7.01 -31.12
CA LEU A 373 19.08 6.12 -31.95
C LEU A 373 18.97 4.69 -31.41
N ALA A 374 18.50 3.74 -32.23
CA ALA A 374 18.46 2.33 -31.87
C ALA A 374 19.15 1.42 -32.89
N THR A 375 19.60 0.23 -32.51
CA THR A 375 20.14 -0.79 -33.44
C THR A 375 19.43 -2.13 -33.37
N LEU A 376 19.55 -2.90 -34.47
CA LEU A 376 18.95 -4.22 -34.69
C LEU A 376 20.02 -5.25 -35.12
N SER A 377 19.70 -6.54 -35.00
CA SER A 377 20.48 -7.60 -35.66
C SER A 377 20.28 -7.56 -37.19
N ASP A 378 21.16 -8.23 -37.95
CA ASP A 378 21.08 -8.29 -39.42
C ASP A 378 19.76 -8.91 -39.91
N ASP A 379 19.29 -9.96 -39.24
CA ASP A 379 18.04 -10.66 -39.58
C ASP A 379 16.81 -9.80 -39.27
N ASP A 380 16.82 -9.13 -38.11
CA ASP A 380 15.75 -8.22 -37.68
C ASP A 380 15.66 -6.97 -38.58
N PHE A 381 16.80 -6.47 -39.03
CA PHE A 381 16.89 -5.35 -39.97
C PHE A 381 16.22 -5.68 -41.30
N GLN A 382 16.45 -6.89 -41.84
CA GLN A 382 15.79 -7.32 -43.08
C GLN A 382 14.27 -7.41 -42.91
N LEU A 383 13.80 -7.96 -41.79
CA LEU A 383 12.36 -8.06 -41.48
C LEU A 383 11.69 -6.69 -41.37
N ILE A 384 12.34 -5.72 -40.73
CA ILE A 384 11.84 -4.35 -40.59
C ILE A 384 11.85 -3.60 -41.93
N SER A 385 12.90 -3.77 -42.75
CA SER A 385 13.03 -3.08 -44.03
C SER A 385 11.94 -3.43 -45.06
N GLN A 386 11.31 -4.61 -44.90
CA GLN A 386 10.25 -5.12 -45.78
C GLN A 386 8.83 -4.77 -45.28
N SER A 387 8.71 -4.16 -44.10
CA SER A 387 7.42 -3.90 -43.46
C SER A 387 6.91 -2.48 -43.72
N SER A 388 5.63 -2.33 -44.01
CA SER A 388 4.99 -1.02 -44.26
C SER A 388 4.59 -0.27 -42.98
N SER A 389 4.54 -0.97 -41.84
CA SER A 389 4.20 -0.43 -40.53
C SER A 389 4.79 -1.30 -39.43
N ALA A 390 5.07 -0.70 -38.26
CA ALA A 390 5.54 -1.43 -37.08
C ALA A 390 4.94 -0.81 -35.81
N ASN A 391 4.62 -1.65 -34.82
CA ASN A 391 4.09 -1.18 -33.54
C ASN A 391 5.22 -1.01 -32.54
N PHE A 392 5.34 0.16 -31.93
CA PHE A 392 6.26 0.35 -30.81
C PHE A 392 5.61 -0.19 -29.53
N THR A 393 6.34 -1.08 -28.85
CA THR A 393 6.00 -1.59 -27.53
C THR A 393 7.19 -1.34 -26.60
N MET A 394 7.02 -1.55 -25.30
CA MET A 394 8.11 -1.40 -24.35
C MET A 394 8.14 -2.58 -23.41
N LYS A 395 9.32 -3.17 -23.26
CA LYS A 395 9.58 -4.21 -22.28
C LYS A 395 10.15 -3.57 -21.03
N LEU A 396 9.47 -3.78 -19.91
CA LEU A 396 9.96 -3.39 -18.60
C LEU A 396 10.96 -4.41 -18.07
N SER A 397 12.02 -3.93 -17.44
CA SER A 397 12.82 -4.78 -16.55
C SER A 397 11.99 -5.17 -15.32
N ASP A 398 12.32 -6.30 -14.70
CA ASP A 398 11.69 -6.73 -13.44
C ASP A 398 11.77 -5.61 -12.40
N PHE A 399 10.62 -5.06 -12.03
CA PHE A 399 10.50 -4.01 -11.03
C PHE A 399 9.86 -4.61 -9.77
N SER A 400 10.48 -4.40 -8.60
CA SER A 400 9.90 -4.78 -7.32
C SER A 400 9.12 -3.60 -6.75
N TYR A 401 7.83 -3.79 -6.52
CA TYR A 401 6.98 -2.79 -5.89
C TYR A 401 7.25 -2.73 -4.39
N GLU A 402 7.66 -1.57 -3.90
CA GLU A 402 7.82 -1.30 -2.48
C GLU A 402 6.70 -0.37 -2.00
N LYS A 403 6.44 -0.40 -0.68
CA LYS A 403 5.53 0.54 -0.04
C LYS A 403 6.05 1.96 -0.23
N ALA A 404 5.18 2.87 -0.64
CA ALA A 404 5.52 4.28 -0.72
C ALA A 404 5.96 4.83 0.65
N ASN A 405 6.90 5.77 0.64
CA ASN A 405 7.42 6.35 1.89
C ASN A 405 6.32 6.99 2.74
N PHE A 406 5.34 7.66 2.10
CA PHE A 406 4.22 8.28 2.80
C PHE A 406 3.23 7.28 3.40
N ALA A 407 3.13 6.06 2.86
CA ALA A 407 2.05 5.14 3.20
C ALA A 407 2.15 4.61 4.63
N SER A 408 1.02 4.55 5.33
CA SER A 408 0.90 3.80 6.57
C SER A 408 1.15 2.31 6.34
N ALA A 409 1.76 1.67 7.33
CA ALA A 409 2.02 0.23 7.33
C ALA A 409 1.44 -0.40 8.60
N GLY A 410 1.09 -1.67 8.48
CA GLY A 410 0.53 -2.41 9.58
C GLY A 410 1.55 -2.98 10.57
N PRO A 411 1.08 -3.93 11.40
CA PRO A 411 -0.31 -4.39 11.45
C PRO A 411 -1.25 -3.28 11.95
N ALA A 412 -2.56 -3.52 11.85
CA ALA A 412 -3.53 -2.73 12.62
C ALA A 412 -3.25 -2.85 14.12
N TYR A 413 -3.77 -1.93 14.94
CA TYR A 413 -3.60 -1.97 16.39
C TYR A 413 -4.00 -3.33 17.00
N SER A 414 -5.03 -3.97 16.44
CA SER A 414 -5.48 -5.32 16.81
C SER A 414 -4.51 -6.46 16.48
N GLY A 415 -3.36 -6.17 15.88
CA GLY A 415 -2.39 -7.16 15.43
C GLY A 415 -2.78 -7.87 14.13
N ILE A 416 -3.89 -7.42 13.51
CA ILE A 416 -4.39 -7.92 12.23
C ILE A 416 -3.52 -7.39 11.07
N LEU A 417 -3.26 -8.25 10.09
CA LEU A 417 -2.57 -7.90 8.85
C LEU A 417 -3.35 -6.80 8.15
N LYS A 418 -2.71 -5.65 8.01
CA LYS A 418 -3.12 -4.51 7.20
C LYS A 418 -1.86 -3.87 6.59
N PRO A 419 -1.95 -3.20 5.43
CA PRO A 419 -3.10 -3.20 4.53
C PRO A 419 -3.42 -4.62 4.02
N ASP A 420 -4.62 -4.84 3.49
CA ASP A 420 -4.94 -6.13 2.87
C ASP A 420 -4.29 -6.22 1.49
N ILE A 421 -4.31 -5.11 0.74
CA ILE A 421 -3.82 -5.01 -0.63
C ILE A 421 -3.13 -3.66 -0.82
N SER A 422 -2.32 -3.51 -1.87
CA SER A 422 -1.80 -2.21 -2.29
C SER A 422 -2.09 -1.91 -3.75
N ALA A 423 -2.10 -0.64 -4.09
CA ALA A 423 -2.09 -0.13 -5.46
C ALA A 423 -1.13 1.07 -5.55
N PRO A 424 -0.82 1.57 -6.76
CA PRO A 424 -0.03 2.80 -6.92
C PRO A 424 -0.69 3.98 -6.17
N GLY A 425 0.11 4.79 -5.48
CA GLY A 425 -0.39 5.93 -4.69
C GLY A 425 0.05 7.30 -5.20
N VAL A 426 0.73 7.39 -6.34
CA VAL A 426 1.16 8.66 -6.95
C VAL A 426 0.41 8.82 -8.26
N ILE A 427 -0.54 9.74 -8.35
CA ILE A 427 -1.61 9.68 -9.36
C ILE A 427 -1.99 11.08 -9.87
N THR A 428 -2.01 11.29 -11.19
CA THR A 428 -2.50 12.53 -11.84
C THR A 428 -4.00 12.46 -12.22
N GLY A 429 -4.87 12.98 -11.37
CA GLY A 429 -6.32 12.89 -11.53
C GLY A 429 -6.95 14.21 -11.94
N ALA A 430 -8.28 14.20 -12.01
CA ALA A 430 -9.08 15.40 -12.19
C ALA A 430 -8.80 16.44 -11.09
N LEU A 431 -8.65 17.70 -11.48
CA LEU A 431 -8.48 18.84 -10.58
C LEU A 431 -9.81 19.57 -10.41
N SER A 432 -10.23 19.84 -9.17
CA SER A 432 -11.38 20.70 -8.91
C SER A 432 -11.04 22.18 -9.16
N TYR A 433 -12.01 22.91 -9.73
CA TYR A 433 -11.94 24.35 -9.91
C TYR A 433 -12.69 25.14 -8.82
N GLY A 434 -13.09 24.48 -7.73
CA GLY A 434 -13.79 25.14 -6.64
C GLY A 434 -15.22 25.55 -7.01
N ASN A 435 -15.88 26.33 -6.15
CA ASN A 435 -17.22 26.85 -6.40
C ASN A 435 -17.27 28.03 -7.41
N SER A 436 -16.25 28.20 -8.26
CA SER A 436 -16.26 29.28 -9.24
C SER A 436 -17.18 28.92 -10.40
N GLU A 437 -18.36 29.52 -10.48
CA GLU A 437 -19.30 29.37 -11.62
C GLU A 437 -18.70 29.86 -12.95
N THR A 438 -17.65 30.68 -12.90
CA THR A 438 -16.97 31.27 -14.07
C THR A 438 -15.68 30.55 -14.44
N ALA A 439 -15.26 29.52 -13.69
CA ALA A 439 -14.09 28.73 -14.06
C ALA A 439 -14.36 28.00 -15.39
N GLU A 440 -13.58 28.35 -16.40
CA GLU A 440 -13.71 27.79 -17.74
C GLU A 440 -13.35 26.29 -17.71
N ARG A 441 -14.21 25.46 -18.32
CA ARG A 441 -13.98 24.01 -18.45
C ARG A 441 -12.82 23.77 -19.41
N LYS A 442 -11.64 23.51 -18.87
CA LYS A 442 -10.45 23.31 -19.70
C LYS A 442 -10.35 21.86 -20.16
N CYS A 443 -10.41 21.67 -21.47
CA CYS A 443 -9.99 20.44 -22.12
C CYS A 443 -8.48 20.52 -22.37
N ASP A 444 -7.67 20.54 -21.32
CA ASP A 444 -6.21 20.47 -21.41
C ASP A 444 -5.60 19.96 -20.10
N PHE A 445 -4.28 19.84 -20.08
CA PHE A 445 -3.53 19.31 -18.95
C PHE A 445 -3.70 20.13 -17.65
N SER A 446 -4.07 21.41 -17.73
CA SER A 446 -4.33 22.24 -16.54
C SER A 446 -5.64 21.90 -15.81
N SER A 447 -6.40 20.92 -16.33
CA SER A 447 -7.51 20.26 -15.63
C SER A 447 -7.11 19.03 -14.82
N LEU A 448 -5.82 18.69 -14.81
CA LEU A 448 -5.31 17.56 -14.05
C LEU A 448 -4.31 18.01 -12.98
N SER A 449 -4.18 17.23 -11.92
CA SER A 449 -3.17 17.45 -10.88
C SER A 449 -2.67 16.13 -10.30
N GLN A 450 -1.38 16.08 -9.97
CA GLN A 450 -0.78 14.94 -9.28
C GLN A 450 -1.02 15.03 -7.78
N PHE A 451 -1.61 13.99 -7.21
CA PHE A 451 -1.74 13.80 -5.78
C PHE A 451 -0.96 12.55 -5.36
N THR A 452 -0.64 12.45 -4.07
CA THR A 452 0.08 11.31 -3.50
C THR A 452 -0.56 10.86 -2.20
N GLY A 453 -0.81 9.56 -2.06
CA GLY A 453 -1.46 9.03 -0.88
C GLY A 453 -2.08 7.64 -1.09
N THR A 454 -2.43 7.01 0.04
CA THR A 454 -3.32 5.84 0.06
C THR A 454 -4.75 6.22 -0.36
N SER A 455 -5.08 7.51 -0.31
CA SER A 455 -6.30 8.10 -0.86
C SER A 455 -6.45 7.91 -2.35
N GLU A 456 -5.35 7.83 -3.10
CA GLU A 456 -5.34 7.61 -4.55
C GLU A 456 -5.30 6.12 -4.89
N SER A 457 -4.71 5.28 -4.05
CA SER A 457 -4.71 3.82 -4.22
C SER A 457 -6.10 3.20 -3.98
N THR A 458 -6.85 3.75 -3.03
CA THR A 458 -8.21 3.32 -2.67
C THR A 458 -9.22 3.36 -3.83
N PRO A 459 -9.35 4.46 -4.59
CA PRO A 459 -10.21 4.52 -5.76
C PRO A 459 -9.74 3.62 -6.89
N ILE A 460 -8.43 3.35 -7.02
CA ILE A 460 -7.93 2.36 -7.99
C ILE A 460 -8.54 0.98 -7.70
N ILE A 461 -8.44 0.53 -6.45
CA ILE A 461 -9.02 -0.77 -6.02
C ILE A 461 -10.55 -0.77 -6.10
N SER A 462 -11.18 0.38 -5.86
CA SER A 462 -12.65 0.51 -5.97
C SER A 462 -13.12 0.40 -7.42
N GLY A 463 -12.43 1.07 -8.36
CA GLY A 463 -12.65 0.90 -9.79
C GLY A 463 -12.37 -0.53 -10.27
N PHE A 464 -11.26 -1.13 -9.83
CA PHE A 464 -10.93 -2.53 -10.10
C PHE A 464 -12.04 -3.48 -9.65
N SER A 465 -12.56 -3.27 -8.43
CA SER A 465 -13.67 -4.06 -7.87
C SER A 465 -14.94 -3.93 -8.72
N SER A 466 -15.18 -2.75 -9.30
CA SER A 466 -16.30 -2.52 -10.22
C SER A 466 -16.17 -3.32 -11.51
N LEU A 467 -14.96 -3.37 -12.09
CA LEU A 467 -14.69 -4.21 -13.27
C LEU A 467 -14.93 -5.69 -12.98
N LEU A 468 -14.57 -6.16 -11.77
CA LEU A 468 -14.93 -7.51 -11.33
C LEU A 468 -16.45 -7.69 -11.22
N ARG A 469 -17.17 -6.75 -10.60
CA ARG A 469 -18.64 -6.85 -10.49
C ARG A 469 -19.30 -6.89 -11.87
N GLU A 470 -18.88 -6.06 -12.82
CA GLU A 470 -19.34 -6.09 -14.21
C GLU A 470 -19.15 -7.50 -14.80
N HIS A 471 -17.95 -8.04 -14.68
CA HIS A 471 -17.62 -9.37 -15.19
C HIS A 471 -18.52 -10.47 -14.62
N PHE A 472 -18.66 -10.54 -13.30
CA PHE A 472 -19.46 -11.59 -12.66
C PHE A 472 -20.97 -11.40 -12.88
N ARG A 473 -21.45 -10.16 -12.91
CA ARG A 473 -22.88 -9.87 -13.21
C ARG A 473 -23.24 -10.22 -14.65
N SER A 474 -22.31 -10.07 -15.59
CA SER A 474 -22.51 -10.56 -16.97
C SER A 474 -22.74 -12.08 -17.04
N LYS A 475 -22.26 -12.82 -16.01
CA LYS A 475 -22.47 -14.26 -15.82
C LYS A 475 -23.66 -14.58 -14.88
N GLY A 476 -24.45 -13.59 -14.49
CA GLY A 476 -25.60 -13.75 -13.58
C GLY A 476 -25.24 -13.89 -12.10
N VAL A 477 -24.00 -13.55 -11.71
CA VAL A 477 -23.52 -13.65 -10.33
C VAL A 477 -23.30 -12.26 -9.75
N THR A 478 -23.87 -12.00 -8.57
CA THR A 478 -23.55 -10.80 -7.79
C THR A 478 -22.59 -11.22 -6.68
N PRO A 479 -21.29 -10.89 -6.80
CA PRO A 479 -20.30 -11.36 -5.84
C PRO A 479 -20.46 -10.66 -4.50
N SER A 480 -20.33 -11.42 -3.41
CA SER A 480 -20.22 -10.86 -2.05
C SER A 480 -18.94 -10.02 -1.88
N SER A 481 -18.91 -9.21 -0.83
CA SER A 481 -17.69 -8.48 -0.46
C SER A 481 -16.53 -9.44 -0.11
N SER A 482 -16.84 -10.60 0.47
CA SER A 482 -15.86 -11.64 0.77
C SER A 482 -15.32 -12.27 -0.52
N LEU A 483 -16.18 -12.55 -1.51
CA LEU A 483 -15.75 -13.07 -2.80
C LEU A 483 -14.89 -12.05 -3.56
N LEU A 484 -15.28 -10.77 -3.58
CA LEU A 484 -14.46 -9.72 -4.18
C LEU A 484 -13.06 -9.65 -3.55
N LYS A 485 -12.95 -9.68 -2.21
CA LYS A 485 -11.65 -9.73 -1.52
C LYS A 485 -10.82 -10.94 -1.95
N SER A 486 -11.42 -12.13 -1.94
CA SER A 486 -10.73 -13.37 -2.33
C SER A 486 -10.20 -13.30 -3.76
N LEU A 487 -11.04 -12.87 -4.71
CA LEU A 487 -10.67 -12.72 -6.12
C LEU A 487 -9.49 -11.75 -6.28
N ILE A 488 -9.55 -10.59 -5.62
CA ILE A 488 -8.48 -9.58 -5.64
C ILE A 488 -7.19 -10.17 -5.06
N ILE A 489 -7.24 -10.80 -3.89
CA ILE A 489 -6.06 -11.32 -3.19
C ILE A 489 -5.42 -12.50 -3.93
N SER A 490 -6.22 -13.43 -4.44
CA SER A 490 -5.71 -14.57 -5.23
C SER A 490 -5.03 -14.12 -6.54
N SER A 491 -5.40 -12.96 -7.08
CA SER A 491 -4.84 -12.45 -8.34
C SER A 491 -3.45 -11.82 -8.23
N THR A 492 -2.95 -11.59 -7.01
CA THR A 492 -1.64 -10.96 -6.82
C THR A 492 -0.51 -11.92 -7.14
N LYS A 493 0.61 -11.41 -7.69
CA LYS A 493 1.75 -12.23 -8.13
C LYS A 493 2.59 -12.79 -6.97
N SER A 494 2.69 -12.06 -5.85
CA SER A 494 3.59 -12.41 -4.74
C SER A 494 2.99 -13.41 -3.76
N ASN A 495 3.81 -14.34 -3.26
CA ASN A 495 3.49 -15.18 -2.10
C ASN A 495 3.88 -14.52 -0.78
N LYS A 496 4.73 -13.49 -0.86
CA LYS A 496 5.19 -12.74 0.29
C LYS A 496 4.08 -11.78 0.70
N ARG A 497 3.38 -12.12 1.78
CA ARG A 497 2.55 -11.17 2.51
C ARG A 497 3.41 -10.44 3.54
N ASP A 498 3.27 -9.13 3.63
CA ASP A 498 3.95 -8.35 4.65
C ASP A 498 3.09 -7.19 5.15
N LEU A 499 3.59 -6.54 6.20
CA LEU A 499 2.90 -5.45 6.87
C LEU A 499 2.95 -4.13 6.09
N ASN A 500 3.68 -4.09 4.97
CA ASN A 500 3.88 -2.88 4.19
C ASN A 500 2.93 -2.84 2.98
N THR A 501 2.73 -3.98 2.32
CA THR A 501 1.98 -4.08 1.06
C THR A 501 0.83 -5.09 1.10
N GLY A 502 0.59 -5.73 2.25
CA GLY A 502 -0.46 -6.73 2.40
C GLY A 502 -0.17 -7.96 1.54
N PHE A 503 -1.13 -8.36 0.72
CA PHE A 503 -0.99 -9.42 -0.28
C PHE A 503 -0.37 -8.95 -1.61
N GLY A 504 -0.02 -7.66 -1.73
CA GLY A 504 0.61 -7.07 -2.92
C GLY A 504 -0.38 -6.35 -3.84
N ILE A 505 -0.04 -6.24 -5.12
CA ILE A 505 -0.84 -5.56 -6.14
C ILE A 505 -1.65 -6.60 -6.95
N PRO A 506 -2.97 -6.43 -7.12
CA PRO A 506 -3.84 -7.36 -7.84
C PRO A 506 -3.77 -7.18 -9.35
N ARG A 507 -4.25 -8.18 -10.09
CA ARG A 507 -4.29 -8.18 -11.57
C ARG A 507 -5.65 -8.64 -12.08
N LEU A 508 -6.30 -7.82 -12.90
CA LEU A 508 -7.68 -8.10 -13.32
C LEU A 508 -7.75 -9.34 -14.22
N ASP A 509 -6.80 -9.50 -15.13
CA ASP A 509 -6.72 -10.60 -16.08
C ASP A 509 -6.67 -11.98 -15.41
N CYS A 510 -6.07 -12.05 -14.23
CA CYS A 510 -5.99 -13.22 -13.37
C CYS A 510 -7.27 -13.38 -12.55
N ALA A 511 -7.76 -12.29 -11.96
CA ALA A 511 -8.95 -12.30 -11.11
C ALA A 511 -10.19 -12.79 -11.86
N ILE A 512 -10.44 -12.33 -13.09
CA ILE A 512 -11.62 -12.72 -13.89
C ILE A 512 -11.58 -14.17 -14.37
N LYS A 513 -10.40 -14.80 -14.37
CA LYS A 513 -10.18 -16.21 -14.72
C LYS A 513 -10.04 -17.08 -13.47
N SER A 514 -10.68 -16.70 -12.37
CA SER A 514 -10.65 -17.49 -11.15
C SER A 514 -11.83 -18.45 -11.11
N SER A 515 -11.58 -19.70 -10.74
CA SER A 515 -12.64 -20.55 -10.19
C SER A 515 -12.98 -20.05 -8.78
N TYR A 516 -14.23 -20.17 -8.36
CA TYR A 516 -14.69 -19.50 -7.13
C TYR A 516 -15.84 -20.21 -6.43
N SER A 517 -15.97 -19.98 -5.12
CA SER A 517 -17.18 -20.24 -4.36
C SER A 517 -17.52 -19.01 -3.53
N ASP A 518 -18.81 -18.72 -3.43
CA ASP A 518 -19.32 -17.62 -2.63
C ASP A 518 -20.20 -18.16 -1.50
N ARG A 519 -20.13 -17.51 -0.36
CA ARG A 519 -20.98 -17.77 0.81
C ARG A 519 -20.98 -19.21 1.35
N VAL A 520 -19.81 -19.86 1.35
CA VAL A 520 -19.66 -21.22 1.91
C VAL A 520 -19.73 -21.16 3.43
N LEU A 521 -20.68 -21.88 4.03
CA LEU A 521 -20.84 -21.94 5.47
C LEU A 521 -19.85 -22.93 6.09
N ILE A 522 -19.17 -22.50 7.16
CA ILE A 522 -18.30 -23.36 7.97
C ILE A 522 -18.61 -23.15 9.45
N LYS A 523 -18.81 -24.26 10.16
CA LYS A 523 -19.02 -24.29 11.62
C LYS A 523 -17.67 -24.30 12.34
N GLY A 524 -17.65 -23.96 13.62
CA GLY A 524 -16.44 -24.15 14.42
C GLY A 524 -16.04 -25.62 14.51
N ASN A 525 -14.73 -25.87 14.43
CA ASN A 525 -14.16 -27.22 14.40
C ASN A 525 -14.74 -28.08 13.27
N GLN A 526 -14.73 -27.54 12.04
CA GLN A 526 -15.11 -28.22 10.81
C GLN A 526 -13.97 -28.14 9.79
N HIS A 527 -13.82 -29.20 8.99
CA HIS A 527 -12.87 -29.28 7.89
C HIS A 527 -13.66 -29.46 6.59
N LEU A 528 -13.51 -28.53 5.67
CA LEU A 528 -14.08 -28.59 4.32
C LEU A 528 -12.98 -28.68 3.28
N TYR A 529 -13.29 -29.28 2.13
CA TYR A 529 -12.41 -29.26 0.97
C TYR A 529 -13.19 -29.11 -0.33
N CYS A 530 -12.55 -28.58 -1.36
CA CYS A 530 -13.04 -28.63 -2.74
C CYS A 530 -11.97 -29.21 -3.66
N GLU A 531 -12.41 -29.93 -4.69
CA GLU A 531 -11.55 -30.44 -5.75
C GLU A 531 -11.51 -29.46 -6.91
N PHE A 532 -10.33 -29.32 -7.52
CA PHE A 532 -10.15 -28.55 -8.75
C PHE A 532 -9.07 -29.18 -9.62
N SER A 533 -9.26 -29.13 -10.93
CA SER A 533 -8.26 -29.62 -11.88
C SER A 533 -7.29 -28.50 -12.23
N SER A 534 -5.99 -28.79 -12.12
CA SER A 534 -4.94 -27.87 -12.55
C SER A 534 -4.33 -28.30 -13.87
N GLN A 535 -3.96 -27.34 -14.72
CA GLN A 535 -2.97 -27.54 -15.78
C GLN A 535 -1.57 -27.14 -15.25
N THR A 536 -0.54 -27.20 -16.10
CA THR A 536 0.77 -26.62 -15.75
C THR A 536 0.66 -25.10 -15.63
N GLY A 537 1.15 -24.52 -14.53
CA GLY A 537 1.12 -23.08 -14.26
C GLY A 537 0.82 -22.78 -12.79
N ASP A 538 1.21 -21.60 -12.32
CA ASP A 538 1.11 -21.24 -10.91
C ASP A 538 -0.34 -21.31 -10.38
N ILE A 539 -0.52 -21.93 -9.21
CA ILE A 539 -1.79 -21.97 -8.47
C ILE A 539 -1.75 -20.85 -7.44
N SER A 540 -2.76 -20.00 -7.37
CA SER A 540 -2.92 -19.05 -6.27
C SER A 540 -4.36 -19.10 -5.76
N ALA A 541 -4.52 -19.65 -4.56
CA ALA A 541 -5.80 -19.79 -3.89
C ALA A 541 -5.91 -18.78 -2.75
N SER A 542 -7.08 -18.20 -2.59
CA SER A 542 -7.41 -17.33 -1.46
C SER A 542 -8.74 -17.73 -0.85
N ILE A 543 -8.89 -17.44 0.44
CA ILE A 543 -10.19 -17.34 1.10
C ILE A 543 -10.31 -16.01 1.83
N SER A 544 -11.53 -15.53 1.94
CA SER A 544 -11.89 -14.34 2.71
C SER A 544 -13.22 -14.57 3.41
N TRP A 545 -13.37 -14.09 4.64
CA TRP A 545 -14.64 -14.15 5.38
C TRP A 545 -14.92 -12.84 6.10
N LEU A 546 -16.18 -12.67 6.50
CA LEU A 546 -16.59 -11.59 7.39
C LEU A 546 -16.79 -12.19 8.78
N ASP A 547 -16.06 -11.66 9.74
CA ASP A 547 -16.03 -12.16 11.11
C ASP A 547 -16.86 -11.24 12.01
N PRO A 548 -17.76 -11.75 12.86
CA PRO A 548 -18.66 -10.92 13.65
C PRO A 548 -17.89 -10.01 14.62
N LEU A 549 -18.45 -8.84 14.92
CA LEU A 549 -17.87 -7.95 15.91
C LEU A 549 -17.81 -8.66 17.27
N LEU A 550 -16.64 -8.63 17.90
CA LEU A 550 -16.39 -9.22 19.20
C LEU A 550 -16.42 -8.14 20.28
N SER A 551 -16.70 -8.54 21.52
CA SER A 551 -16.52 -7.62 22.65
C SER A 551 -15.07 -7.14 22.71
N ARG A 552 -14.88 -5.85 23.04
CA ARG A 552 -13.56 -5.22 23.24
C ARG A 552 -12.75 -5.89 24.36
N ASP A 553 -13.40 -6.69 25.21
CA ASP A 553 -12.76 -7.43 26.30
C ASP A 553 -12.05 -8.73 25.81
N ILE A 554 -12.28 -9.14 24.56
CA ILE A 554 -11.74 -10.39 24.02
C ILE A 554 -10.33 -10.13 23.46
N ALA A 555 -9.34 -10.79 24.05
CA ALA A 555 -7.93 -10.63 23.69
C ALA A 555 -7.53 -11.24 22.33
N TYR A 556 -8.41 -12.00 21.68
CA TYR A 556 -8.23 -12.54 20.34
C TYR A 556 -9.26 -11.91 19.39
N PRO A 557 -8.86 -11.13 18.37
CA PRO A 557 -9.78 -10.28 17.63
C PRO A 557 -10.66 -11.02 16.60
N LEU A 558 -10.45 -12.33 16.42
CA LEU A 558 -11.19 -13.17 15.48
C LEU A 558 -12.08 -14.19 16.22
N LEU A 559 -13.36 -14.31 15.85
CA LEU A 559 -14.20 -15.41 16.32
C LEU A 559 -13.79 -16.69 15.60
N ALA A 560 -13.81 -16.64 14.27
CA ALA A 560 -13.40 -17.73 13.39
C ALA A 560 -11.97 -17.48 12.89
N ASP A 561 -11.05 -18.37 13.25
CA ASP A 561 -9.72 -18.43 12.66
C ASP A 561 -9.72 -19.57 11.64
N LEU A 562 -9.83 -19.21 10.36
CA LEU A 562 -9.81 -20.16 9.25
C LEU A 562 -8.37 -20.35 8.76
N SER A 563 -8.00 -21.60 8.56
CA SER A 563 -6.74 -22.02 7.97
C SER A 563 -6.98 -22.66 6.61
N ILE A 564 -6.04 -22.52 5.69
CA ILE A 564 -6.09 -23.17 4.39
C ILE A 564 -4.80 -23.92 4.09
N PHE A 565 -4.90 -24.96 3.26
CA PHE A 565 -3.78 -25.64 2.63
C PHE A 565 -4.23 -26.25 1.30
N ILE A 566 -3.27 -26.50 0.42
CA ILE A 566 -3.49 -27.14 -0.87
C ILE A 566 -2.81 -28.52 -0.86
N GLU A 567 -3.52 -29.55 -1.30
CA GLU A 567 -2.97 -30.88 -1.55
C GLU A 567 -2.85 -31.12 -3.07
N SER A 568 -1.69 -31.57 -3.50
CA SER A 568 -1.42 -31.94 -4.89
C SER A 568 -1.90 -33.36 -5.22
N PRO A 569 -2.02 -33.72 -6.51
CA PRO A 569 -2.43 -35.07 -6.90
C PRO A 569 -1.48 -36.17 -6.40
N THR A 570 -0.21 -35.87 -6.10
CA THR A 570 0.74 -36.81 -5.47
C THR A 570 0.63 -36.86 -3.94
N GLY A 571 -0.29 -36.09 -3.33
CA GLY A 571 -0.45 -35.97 -1.88
C GLY A 571 0.54 -35.03 -1.20
N LYS A 572 1.27 -34.18 -1.96
CA LYS A 572 2.16 -33.16 -1.37
C LYS A 572 1.31 -31.98 -0.89
N VAL A 573 1.61 -31.48 0.31
CA VAL A 573 0.84 -30.42 0.96
C VAL A 573 1.60 -29.11 0.90
N TYR A 574 0.89 -28.05 0.48
CA TYR A 574 1.36 -26.68 0.42
C TYR A 574 0.54 -25.83 1.39
N GLN A 575 1.22 -25.09 2.26
CA GLN A 575 0.60 -24.33 3.32
C GLN A 575 1.41 -23.07 3.61
N GLU A 576 0.84 -22.18 4.42
CA GLU A 576 1.56 -20.98 4.86
C GLU A 576 2.79 -21.35 5.70
N GLU A 577 3.94 -20.71 5.44
CA GLU A 577 5.16 -20.96 6.21
C GLU A 577 4.97 -20.60 7.70
N PHE A 578 5.34 -21.55 8.58
CA PHE A 578 5.11 -21.56 10.03
C PHE A 578 5.58 -20.30 10.80
N GLY A 579 6.48 -19.48 10.25
CA GLY A 579 7.00 -18.25 10.88
C GLY A 579 6.20 -16.97 10.59
N ASN A 580 5.28 -17.01 9.61
CA ASN A 580 4.65 -15.82 9.01
C ASN A 580 3.14 -15.74 9.23
N SER A 581 2.55 -16.52 10.14
CA SER A 581 1.09 -16.50 10.41
C SER A 581 0.65 -15.22 11.15
N ILE A 582 0.22 -14.23 10.37
CA ILE A 582 -0.37 -12.97 10.84
C ILE A 582 -1.89 -13.18 11.01
N LEU A 583 -2.50 -12.57 12.04
CA LEU A 583 -3.95 -12.61 12.22
C LEU A 583 -4.62 -11.87 11.07
N THR A 584 -5.64 -12.45 10.45
CA THR A 584 -6.34 -11.86 9.31
C THR A 584 -7.58 -12.67 8.97
N THR A 585 -8.57 -12.01 8.39
CA THR A 585 -9.78 -12.58 7.78
C THR A 585 -9.59 -12.95 6.31
N ASN A 586 -8.34 -12.92 5.83
CA ASN A 586 -7.96 -13.23 4.47
C ASN A 586 -6.77 -14.21 4.48
N LYS A 587 -6.84 -15.31 3.75
CA LYS A 587 -5.70 -16.25 3.60
C LYS A 587 -5.37 -16.43 2.14
N LYS A 588 -4.09 -16.70 1.86
CA LYS A 588 -3.59 -16.94 0.51
C LYS A 588 -2.50 -18.00 0.54
N ILE A 589 -2.56 -18.94 -0.40
CA ILE A 589 -1.48 -19.87 -0.72
C ILE A 589 -1.25 -19.81 -2.20
N SER A 590 0.03 -19.76 -2.60
CA SER A 590 0.37 -20.00 -3.99
C SER A 590 1.47 -21.03 -4.15
N VAL A 591 1.32 -21.85 -5.18
CA VAL A 591 2.22 -22.92 -5.58
C VAL A 591 2.82 -22.53 -6.91
N THR A 592 4.11 -22.21 -6.91
CA THR A 592 4.85 -21.82 -8.12
C THR A 592 5.81 -22.93 -8.53
N SER A 593 6.08 -23.09 -9.82
CA SER A 593 7.12 -23.98 -10.39
C SER A 593 6.99 -25.51 -10.18
N GLU A 594 6.11 -25.99 -9.29
CA GLU A 594 5.90 -27.43 -9.02
C GLU A 594 4.49 -27.91 -9.41
N THR A 595 3.82 -27.19 -10.30
CA THR A 595 2.44 -27.46 -10.70
C THR A 595 2.38 -28.42 -11.88
N TYR A 596 1.54 -29.42 -11.79
CA TYR A 596 1.36 -30.44 -12.82
C TYR A 596 -0.12 -30.80 -12.96
N GLU A 597 -0.44 -31.45 -14.06
CA GLU A 597 -1.80 -31.84 -14.39
C GLU A 597 -2.35 -32.87 -13.40
N GLY A 598 -3.59 -32.67 -12.96
CA GLY A 598 -4.33 -33.60 -12.10
C GLY A 598 -5.36 -32.91 -11.22
N THR A 599 -5.98 -33.69 -10.34
CA THR A 599 -6.95 -33.20 -9.35
C THR A 599 -6.23 -32.75 -8.09
N TRP A 600 -6.30 -31.46 -7.83
CA TRP A 600 -5.82 -30.82 -6.61
C TRP A 600 -6.98 -30.65 -5.63
N LYS A 601 -6.65 -30.50 -4.34
CA LYS A 601 -7.62 -30.20 -3.30
C LYS A 601 -7.23 -28.92 -2.58
N LEU A 602 -8.19 -28.02 -2.41
CA LEU A 602 -8.05 -26.90 -1.48
C LEU A 602 -8.86 -27.24 -0.23
N HIS A 603 -8.21 -27.15 0.91
CA HIS A 603 -8.79 -27.45 2.21
C HIS A 603 -8.93 -26.19 3.03
N VAL A 604 -10.01 -26.11 3.80
CA VAL A 604 -10.35 -25.02 4.72
C VAL A 604 -10.72 -25.63 6.07
N ILE A 605 -10.01 -25.25 7.12
CA ILE A 605 -10.25 -25.74 8.49
C ILE A 605 -10.59 -24.54 9.38
N SER A 606 -11.63 -24.68 10.18
CA SER A 606 -12.00 -23.69 11.18
C SER A 606 -11.47 -24.05 12.57
N SER A 607 -11.07 -23.02 13.33
CA SER A 607 -10.83 -23.13 14.76
C SER A 607 -12.10 -23.52 15.54
N ARG A 608 -11.95 -23.85 16.83
CA ARG A 608 -13.08 -24.10 17.73
C ARG A 608 -13.78 -22.78 18.07
N PHE A 609 -15.06 -22.66 17.69
CA PHE A 609 -15.96 -21.57 18.09
C PHE A 609 -17.42 -22.06 18.02
N GLU A 610 -18.34 -21.33 18.65
CA GLU A 610 -19.78 -21.62 18.58
C GLU A 610 -20.43 -20.91 17.39
N GLY A 611 -21.31 -21.60 16.67
CA GLY A 611 -22.03 -21.07 15.50
C GLY A 611 -21.35 -21.39 14.18
N ASN A 612 -21.54 -20.50 13.19
CA ASN A 612 -20.96 -20.61 11.86
C ASN A 612 -20.55 -19.24 11.35
N VAL A 613 -19.60 -19.24 10.41
CA VAL A 613 -19.27 -18.09 9.57
C VAL A 613 -19.36 -18.50 8.11
N SER A 614 -19.47 -17.50 7.25
CA SER A 614 -19.46 -17.70 5.81
C SER A 614 -18.14 -17.20 5.23
N PHE A 615 -17.45 -18.03 4.45
CA PHE A 615 -16.28 -17.63 3.68
C PHE A 615 -16.56 -17.66 2.18
N SER A 616 -15.72 -16.99 1.42
CA SER A 616 -15.63 -17.12 -0.03
C SER A 616 -14.23 -17.55 -0.41
N CYS A 617 -14.12 -18.17 -1.58
CA CYS A 617 -12.89 -18.75 -2.06
C CYS A 617 -12.70 -18.42 -3.54
N SER A 618 -11.46 -18.23 -3.95
CA SER A 618 -11.07 -18.13 -5.35
C SER A 618 -9.73 -18.82 -5.58
N ILE A 619 -9.59 -19.42 -6.76
CA ILE A 619 -8.35 -20.00 -7.24
C ILE A 619 -8.08 -19.40 -8.62
N SER A 620 -7.06 -18.56 -8.72
CA SER A 620 -6.72 -17.87 -9.96
C SER A 620 -6.18 -18.83 -11.01
N ASN A 621 -6.43 -18.51 -12.29
CA ASN A 621 -5.89 -19.20 -13.47
C ASN A 621 -6.55 -20.55 -13.81
N TYR A 622 -7.83 -20.71 -13.48
CA TYR A 622 -8.62 -21.90 -13.80
C TYR A 622 -9.93 -21.54 -14.52
N MET A 623 -10.63 -22.54 -15.06
CA MET A 623 -11.73 -22.48 -16.04
C MET A 623 -13.00 -21.68 -15.63
N SER A 624 -12.92 -20.72 -14.69
CA SER A 624 -14.04 -19.90 -14.20
C SER A 624 -15.20 -20.73 -13.68
N GLU A 625 -14.91 -21.88 -13.08
CA GLU A 625 -15.91 -22.82 -12.59
C GLU A 625 -16.27 -22.55 -11.13
N LYS A 626 -17.47 -22.97 -10.74
CA LYS A 626 -17.92 -22.91 -9.35
C LYS A 626 -17.24 -24.02 -8.56
N LEU A 627 -16.63 -23.68 -7.43
CA LEU A 627 -16.01 -24.63 -6.50
C LEU A 627 -17.07 -25.14 -5.53
N GLU A 628 -17.23 -26.46 -5.48
CA GLU A 628 -18.17 -27.13 -4.58
C GLU A 628 -17.39 -27.72 -3.40
N PHE A 629 -17.83 -27.38 -2.18
CA PHE A 629 -17.18 -27.81 -0.95
C PHE A 629 -17.92 -29.01 -0.34
N ALA A 630 -17.13 -30.00 0.10
CA ALA A 630 -17.59 -31.15 0.88
C ALA A 630 -16.91 -31.17 2.25
N GLU A 631 -17.51 -31.85 3.22
CA GLU A 631 -16.92 -32.05 4.54
C GLU A 631 -15.87 -33.17 4.48
N GLU A 632 -14.68 -32.91 5.04
CA GLU A 632 -13.63 -33.90 5.22
C GLU A 632 -13.79 -34.54 6.60
N THR A 633 -13.95 -35.85 6.65
CA THR A 633 -14.23 -36.58 7.90
C THR A 633 -13.20 -37.67 8.20
N GLU A 634 -12.34 -38.01 7.24
CA GLU A 634 -11.46 -39.18 7.33
C GLU A 634 -9.98 -38.76 7.40
N LYS A 635 -9.58 -37.71 6.68
CA LYS A 635 -8.17 -37.36 6.50
C LYS A 635 -7.77 -36.14 7.33
N CYS A 636 -6.85 -36.36 8.28
CA CYS A 636 -6.09 -35.29 8.92
C CYS A 636 -4.73 -35.11 8.25
N LEU A 637 -4.19 -33.89 8.29
CA LEU A 637 -2.82 -33.60 7.88
C LEU A 637 -1.83 -34.02 8.97
N SER A 638 -0.78 -34.77 8.59
CA SER A 638 0.34 -35.21 9.45
C SER A 638 -0.03 -36.16 10.62
N ASP A 639 0.98 -36.64 11.35
CA ASP A 639 0.92 -37.63 12.45
C ASP A 639 0.18 -37.12 13.71
N CYS A 640 -1.06 -36.65 13.57
CA CYS A 640 -1.89 -36.18 14.68
C CYS A 640 -3.07 -37.15 14.95
N SER A 641 -3.57 -37.15 16.19
CA SER A 641 -4.82 -37.87 16.53
C SER A 641 -5.99 -37.20 15.83
N CYS A 642 -6.63 -37.92 14.91
CA CYS A 642 -7.63 -37.35 14.02
C CYS A 642 -9.06 -37.53 14.55
N ASN A 643 -9.85 -36.46 14.52
CA ASN A 643 -11.28 -36.50 14.79
C ASN A 643 -12.02 -35.67 13.75
N LYS A 644 -12.77 -36.35 12.86
CA LYS A 644 -13.51 -35.73 11.74
C LYS A 644 -12.63 -34.79 10.89
N GLY A 645 -11.49 -35.28 10.43
CA GLY A 645 -10.56 -34.51 9.60
C GLY A 645 -9.80 -33.40 10.33
N ILE A 646 -9.93 -33.24 11.65
CA ILE A 646 -9.24 -32.22 12.43
C ILE A 646 -8.26 -32.86 13.42
N CYS A 647 -7.07 -32.29 13.53
CA CYS A 647 -6.09 -32.70 14.52
C CYS A 647 -6.56 -32.36 15.95
N GLU A 648 -6.59 -33.37 16.83
CA GLU A 648 -6.76 -33.19 18.25
C GLU A 648 -5.44 -32.75 18.88
N CYS A 649 -5.32 -31.46 19.17
CA CYS A 649 -4.12 -30.92 19.76
C CYS A 649 -3.99 -31.28 21.24
N PRO A 650 -2.78 -31.64 21.70
CA PRO A 650 -2.46 -31.64 23.12
C PRO A 650 -2.87 -30.31 23.76
N SER A 651 -3.18 -30.30 25.05
CA SER A 651 -3.65 -29.10 25.76
C SER A 651 -2.68 -27.92 25.68
N ASP A 652 -1.40 -28.18 25.43
CA ASP A 652 -0.36 -27.16 25.29
C ASP A 652 -0.03 -26.80 23.83
N LYS A 653 -0.87 -27.21 22.88
CA LYS A 653 -0.77 -26.86 21.46
C LYS A 653 -2.10 -26.40 20.87
N THR A 654 -2.05 -25.61 19.82
CA THR A 654 -3.19 -25.02 19.10
C THR A 654 -2.87 -24.92 17.61
N ASP A 655 -3.83 -24.51 16.78
CA ASP A 655 -3.85 -24.50 15.30
C ASP A 655 -4.22 -25.85 14.65
N HIS A 656 -4.44 -25.85 13.33
CA HIS A 656 -4.93 -27.02 12.58
C HIS A 656 -3.91 -28.15 12.43
N LEU A 657 -2.63 -27.91 12.72
CA LEU A 657 -1.54 -28.90 12.71
C LEU A 657 -1.03 -29.21 14.12
N CYS A 658 -1.62 -28.60 15.15
CA CYS A 658 -1.13 -28.65 16.52
C CYS A 658 0.34 -28.26 16.59
N SER A 659 0.70 -27.19 15.89
CA SER A 659 2.09 -26.74 15.76
C SER A 659 2.41 -25.50 16.61
N THR A 660 1.40 -24.73 16.99
CA THR A 660 1.55 -23.54 17.86
C THR A 660 1.48 -23.95 19.32
N ASN A 661 2.49 -23.62 20.13
CA ASN A 661 2.43 -23.89 21.57
C ASN A 661 1.46 -22.91 22.25
N SER A 662 0.56 -23.42 23.10
CA SER A 662 -0.34 -22.62 23.92
C SER A 662 -0.13 -22.94 25.40
N ARG A 663 -0.11 -21.92 26.26
CA ARG A 663 0.08 -22.09 27.70
C ARG A 663 -0.78 -21.09 28.47
N ASP A 664 -1.44 -21.57 29.51
CA ASP A 664 -2.09 -20.70 30.49
C ASP A 664 -1.07 -20.27 31.56
N ILE A 665 -1.03 -18.97 31.89
CA ILE A 665 -0.18 -18.40 32.94
C ILE A 665 -1.06 -17.85 34.04
N SER A 666 -0.87 -18.35 35.27
CA SER A 666 -1.59 -17.87 36.45
C SER A 666 -0.86 -16.76 37.22
N ASN A 667 0.46 -16.84 37.38
CA ASN A 667 1.27 -15.88 38.17
C ASN A 667 2.60 -15.51 37.52
N SER A 668 3.43 -16.50 37.18
CA SER A 668 4.66 -16.29 36.42
C SER A 668 5.07 -17.56 35.70
N GLY A 669 5.76 -17.42 34.58
CA GLY A 669 6.33 -18.53 33.83
C GLY A 669 7.61 -18.10 33.14
N ALA A 670 8.68 -18.88 33.31
CA ALA A 670 9.90 -18.78 32.53
C ALA A 670 9.90 -19.92 31.51
N PHE A 671 10.24 -19.59 30.27
CA PHE A 671 10.08 -20.48 29.14
C PHE A 671 11.32 -20.43 28.25
N VAL A 672 11.71 -21.60 27.78
CA VAL A 672 12.85 -21.80 26.88
C VAL A 672 12.33 -22.69 25.76
N GLY A 673 12.46 -22.26 24.51
CA GLY A 673 12.07 -23.09 23.38
C GLY A 673 12.01 -22.33 22.07
N GLN A 674 11.87 -23.06 20.97
CA GLN A 674 11.82 -22.53 19.60
C GLN A 674 10.38 -22.57 19.09
N GLY A 675 9.99 -21.60 18.25
CA GLY A 675 8.67 -21.56 17.59
C GLY A 675 7.70 -20.50 18.11
N LYS A 676 6.42 -20.62 17.71
CA LYS A 676 5.34 -19.68 18.08
C LYS A 676 4.72 -20.07 19.42
N TYR A 677 4.50 -19.08 20.27
CA TYR A 677 3.80 -19.28 21.53
C TYR A 677 2.62 -18.32 21.67
N VAL A 678 1.50 -18.84 22.17
CA VAL A 678 0.34 -18.07 22.59
C VAL A 678 0.13 -18.31 24.08
N PHE A 679 0.38 -17.28 24.89
CA PHE A 679 0.08 -17.31 26.32
C PHE A 679 -1.28 -16.71 26.56
N ARG A 680 -2.10 -17.39 27.35
CA ARG A 680 -3.32 -16.83 27.90
C ARG A 680 -3.08 -16.62 29.38
N ALA A 681 -3.44 -15.46 29.90
CA ALA A 681 -3.28 -15.21 31.32
C ALA A 681 -4.47 -14.42 31.84
N ARG A 682 -4.87 -14.72 33.08
CA ARG A 682 -5.79 -13.87 33.83
C ARG A 682 -4.96 -13.05 34.81
N VAL A 683 -5.05 -11.73 34.71
CA VAL A 683 -4.29 -10.82 35.55
C VAL A 683 -4.67 -11.08 37.02
N PRO A 684 -3.70 -11.42 37.88
CA PRO A 684 -3.99 -11.76 39.26
C PRO A 684 -4.54 -10.55 40.03
N ASN A 685 -5.41 -10.82 41.01
CA ASN A 685 -5.97 -9.79 41.89
C ASN A 685 -4.96 -9.30 42.93
N ILE A 686 -3.95 -8.56 42.48
CA ILE A 686 -2.91 -7.94 43.31
C ILE A 686 -2.93 -6.41 43.14
N ASP A 687 -2.31 -5.65 44.06
CA ASP A 687 -2.29 -4.19 43.99
C ASP A 687 -1.43 -3.69 42.82
N LYS A 688 -2.08 -3.03 41.84
CA LYS A 688 -1.46 -2.53 40.60
C LYS A 688 -0.57 -3.59 39.93
N PRO A 689 -1.16 -4.69 39.43
CA PRO A 689 -0.41 -5.78 38.82
C PRO A 689 0.37 -5.25 37.63
N ARG A 690 1.64 -5.60 37.52
CA ARG A 690 2.50 -5.26 36.39
C ARG A 690 2.96 -6.52 35.70
N ILE A 691 2.99 -6.50 34.37
CA ILE A 691 3.56 -7.61 33.61
C ILE A 691 5.01 -7.32 33.26
N ASP A 692 5.93 -8.09 33.82
CA ASP A 692 7.33 -8.08 33.41
C ASP A 692 7.53 -9.16 32.34
N VAL A 693 7.97 -8.74 31.15
CA VAL A 693 8.33 -9.65 30.06
C VAL A 693 9.80 -9.46 29.70
N SER A 694 10.64 -10.41 30.11
CA SER A 694 12.08 -10.41 29.78
C SER A 694 12.38 -11.43 28.69
N PHE A 695 13.32 -11.08 27.79
CA PHE A 695 13.70 -11.89 26.64
C PHE A 695 15.21 -11.96 26.48
N LYS A 696 15.72 -13.11 26.03
CA LYS A 696 17.11 -13.30 25.64
C LYS A 696 17.13 -13.99 24.28
N GLY A 697 17.29 -13.27 23.17
CA GLY A 697 17.27 -13.81 21.79
C GLY A 697 16.57 -12.89 20.78
N TYR A 698 16.45 -13.32 19.52
CA TYR A 698 15.68 -12.61 18.49
C TYR A 698 14.21 -13.04 18.53
N SER A 699 13.29 -12.11 18.77
CA SER A 699 11.84 -12.38 18.64
C SER A 699 11.05 -11.11 18.38
N ASN A 700 9.88 -11.25 17.76
CA ASN A 700 8.85 -10.21 17.75
C ASN A 700 7.78 -10.61 18.77
N VAL A 701 7.64 -9.85 19.85
CA VAL A 701 6.63 -10.14 20.87
C VAL A 701 5.51 -9.10 20.77
N TYR A 702 4.28 -9.61 20.72
CA TYR A 702 3.06 -8.83 20.67
C TYR A 702 2.30 -9.11 21.96
N LEU A 703 2.15 -8.08 22.79
CA LEU A 703 1.28 -8.13 23.96
C LEU A 703 -0.10 -7.61 23.53
N ILE A 704 -1.14 -8.45 23.64
CA ILE A 704 -2.53 -8.06 23.38
C ILE A 704 -3.31 -8.15 24.69
N LYS A 705 -3.63 -6.99 25.27
CA LYS A 705 -4.43 -6.88 26.50
C LYS A 705 -5.92 -6.94 26.14
N GLY A 706 -6.73 -7.72 26.85
CA GLY A 706 -8.20 -7.55 26.80
C GLY A 706 -8.59 -6.37 27.70
N ILE A 707 -9.59 -5.58 27.34
CA ILE A 707 -10.08 -4.50 28.21
C ILE A 707 -10.96 -5.09 29.34
N SER A 708 -11.00 -4.40 30.48
CA SER A 708 -12.01 -4.58 31.52
C SER A 708 -12.84 -3.28 31.61
N ASN A 709 -14.10 -3.41 32.06
CA ASN A 709 -15.22 -2.45 31.95
C ASN A 709 -15.06 -1.07 32.64
N GLN A 710 -13.90 -0.42 32.59
CA GLN A 710 -13.71 0.96 33.08
C GLN A 710 -12.97 1.83 32.04
N PRO A 711 -13.40 3.09 31.85
CA PRO A 711 -12.70 4.03 30.98
C PRO A 711 -11.46 4.54 31.72
N SER A 712 -10.32 3.88 31.53
CA SER A 712 -9.03 4.48 31.83
C SER A 712 -8.14 4.41 30.60
N ASP A 713 -7.85 5.59 30.07
CA ASP A 713 -6.92 5.88 28.99
C ASP A 713 -5.58 5.18 29.23
N SER A 714 -5.25 4.19 28.39
CA SER A 714 -3.91 3.80 27.94
C SER A 714 -3.88 2.31 27.57
N PHE A 715 -3.73 2.05 26.27
CA PHE A 715 -3.26 0.78 25.75
C PHE A 715 -1.85 0.96 25.23
N THR A 716 -0.89 0.23 25.79
CA THR A 716 0.46 0.16 25.23
C THR A 716 0.59 -1.13 24.42
N SER A 717 0.47 -1.06 23.10
CA SER A 717 1.03 -2.11 22.24
C SER A 717 2.55 -1.99 22.29
N LEU A 718 3.21 -2.71 23.21
CA LEU A 718 4.67 -2.74 23.26
C LEU A 718 5.20 -3.67 22.17
N LEU A 719 5.66 -3.06 21.07
CA LEU A 719 6.44 -3.77 20.06
C LEU A 719 7.88 -3.87 20.53
N PHE A 720 8.33 -5.09 20.85
CA PHE A 720 9.74 -5.35 21.11
C PHE A 720 10.43 -5.73 19.79
N ARG A 721 11.15 -4.77 19.17
CA ARG A 721 12.16 -5.05 18.13
C ARG A 721 13.53 -4.69 18.68
N ASN A 722 14.31 -5.64 19.19
CA ASN A 722 15.79 -5.49 19.16
C ASN A 722 16.60 -6.74 19.54
N LYS A 723 17.85 -6.74 19.04
CA LYS A 723 18.96 -7.61 19.44
C LYS A 723 19.29 -7.39 20.91
N GLU A 724 19.33 -8.49 21.69
CA GLU A 724 19.90 -8.57 23.05
C GLU A 724 19.61 -7.37 23.97
N THR A 725 18.37 -7.24 24.47
CA THR A 725 18.09 -6.31 25.57
C THR A 725 17.15 -6.92 26.61
N ASN A 726 17.56 -6.84 27.87
CA ASN A 726 16.69 -7.03 29.04
C ASN A 726 15.75 -5.82 29.12
N LEU A 727 14.65 -5.84 28.39
CA LEU A 727 13.55 -4.90 28.60
C LEU A 727 12.69 -5.43 29.75
N SER A 728 12.56 -4.67 30.83
CA SER A 728 11.52 -4.85 31.84
C SER A 728 10.62 -3.63 31.74
N ASN A 729 9.43 -3.81 31.18
CA ASN A 729 8.42 -2.76 31.13
C ASN A 729 7.31 -3.11 32.11
N TYR A 730 6.81 -2.10 32.81
CA TYR A 730 5.90 -2.25 33.93
C TYR A 730 4.59 -1.55 33.58
N GLU A 731 3.71 -2.19 32.83
CA GLU A 731 2.37 -1.64 32.59
C GLU A 731 1.44 -2.08 33.72
N VAL A 732 0.73 -1.13 34.35
CA VAL A 732 -0.29 -1.46 35.35
C VAL A 732 -1.48 -2.07 34.62
N LEU A 733 -1.76 -3.33 34.92
CA LEU A 733 -2.90 -4.07 34.41
C LEU A 733 -4.07 -3.95 35.38
N GLU A 734 -5.29 -4.15 34.89
CA GLU A 734 -6.45 -4.23 35.77
C GLU A 734 -6.57 -5.65 36.33
N PRO A 735 -6.63 -5.83 37.66
CA PRO A 735 -6.96 -7.09 38.31
C PRO A 735 -8.14 -7.82 37.65
N GLY A 736 -7.99 -9.12 37.38
CA GLY A 736 -9.07 -9.98 36.89
C GLY A 736 -9.26 -10.00 35.37
N THR A 737 -8.54 -9.17 34.62
CA THR A 737 -8.59 -9.04 33.16
C THR A 737 -7.95 -10.23 32.44
N ASN A 738 -8.48 -10.63 31.29
CA ASN A 738 -7.84 -11.65 30.44
C ASN A 738 -6.87 -10.98 29.46
N ILE A 739 -5.66 -11.52 29.33
CA ILE A 739 -4.66 -11.06 28.36
C ILE A 739 -4.17 -12.21 27.50
N THR A 740 -3.81 -11.91 26.25
CA THR A 740 -3.17 -12.86 25.33
C THR A 740 -1.83 -12.30 24.87
N ILE A 741 -0.77 -13.10 25.02
CA ILE A 741 0.58 -12.71 24.62
C ILE A 741 0.98 -13.61 23.47
N ILE A 742 1.23 -13.00 22.31
CA ILE A 742 1.65 -13.72 21.11
C ILE A 742 3.14 -13.46 20.91
N VAL A 743 3.95 -14.50 21.05
CA VAL A 743 5.38 -14.44 20.77
C VAL A 743 5.63 -15.06 19.40
N ARG A 744 6.16 -14.27 18.45
CA ARG A 744 6.50 -14.71 17.10
C ARG A 744 8.01 -14.85 16.91
N SER A 745 8.37 -16.03 16.40
CA SER A 745 9.70 -16.45 15.94
C SER A 745 10.78 -16.41 17.00
N PHE A 746 11.43 -17.55 17.17
CA PHE A 746 12.46 -17.74 18.17
C PHE A 746 13.50 -18.71 17.63
N SER A 747 14.68 -18.19 17.24
CA SER A 747 15.77 -19.02 16.74
C SER A 747 16.50 -19.73 17.89
N SER A 748 16.65 -19.05 19.03
CA SER A 748 17.22 -19.56 20.29
C SER A 748 17.11 -18.49 21.38
N GLY A 749 16.86 -18.89 22.63
CA GLY A 749 16.70 -17.95 23.73
C GLY A 749 15.84 -18.40 24.91
N SER A 750 15.47 -17.45 25.77
CA SER A 750 14.44 -17.64 26.79
C SER A 750 13.55 -16.40 26.94
N PHE A 751 12.31 -16.60 27.39
CA PHE A 751 11.45 -15.49 27.79
C PHE A 751 10.76 -15.79 29.13
N ARG A 752 10.51 -14.77 29.93
CA ARG A 752 9.81 -14.89 31.21
C ARG A 752 8.70 -13.86 31.27
N ILE A 753 7.51 -14.31 31.65
CA ILE A 753 6.35 -13.47 31.94
C ILE A 753 6.09 -13.57 33.44
N SER A 754 6.06 -12.45 34.15
CA SER A 754 5.74 -12.42 35.59
C SER A 754 4.74 -11.30 35.89
N PHE A 755 3.73 -11.58 36.70
CA PHE A 755 2.89 -10.56 37.31
C PHE A 755 3.49 -10.13 38.65
N ILE A 756 3.74 -8.83 38.84
CA ILE A 756 4.35 -8.27 40.06
C ILE A 756 3.50 -7.13 40.62
N SER A 757 3.45 -7.00 41.94
CA SER A 757 2.77 -5.90 42.63
C SER A 757 3.60 -4.62 42.53
N SER A 758 2.96 -3.46 42.35
CA SER A 758 3.69 -2.17 42.28
C SER A 758 4.45 -1.80 43.56
N SER A 759 4.10 -2.42 44.70
CA SER A 759 4.82 -2.29 45.98
C SER A 759 6.15 -3.07 46.02
N TYR A 760 6.46 -3.85 44.99
CA TYR A 760 7.71 -4.60 44.85
C TYR A 760 8.64 -3.90 43.87
N ILE A 761 9.58 -3.09 44.38
CA ILE A 761 10.76 -2.66 43.63
C ILE A 761 11.79 -3.79 43.82
N PRO A 762 12.26 -4.48 42.76
CA PRO A 762 13.33 -5.44 42.92
C PRO A 762 14.57 -4.71 43.45
N SER A 763 14.98 -4.98 44.69
CA SER A 763 16.20 -4.41 45.27
C SER A 763 17.48 -4.94 44.61
N THR A 764 17.33 -5.94 43.72
CA THR A 764 18.37 -6.51 42.88
C THR A 764 17.78 -6.91 41.52
N PRO A 765 18.53 -6.79 40.41
CA PRO A 765 18.14 -7.42 39.15
C PRO A 765 17.93 -8.93 39.43
N PRO A 766 16.95 -9.59 38.80
CA PRO A 766 16.84 -11.04 38.91
C PRO A 766 18.17 -11.67 38.43
N PRO A 767 18.60 -12.79 39.03
CA PRO A 767 19.85 -13.42 38.64
C PRO A 767 19.85 -13.69 37.14
N THR A 768 20.93 -13.30 36.47
CA THR A 768 21.17 -13.46 35.03
C THR A 768 21.30 -14.93 34.59
N GLU A 769 21.20 -15.87 35.53
CA GLU A 769 21.35 -17.30 35.30
C GLU A 769 20.03 -18.05 35.53
N PHE A 770 19.62 -18.78 34.50
CA PHE A 770 18.52 -19.74 34.55
C PHE A 770 18.90 -20.89 35.48
N VAL A 771 18.23 -21.00 36.62
CA VAL A 771 18.35 -22.19 37.47
C VAL A 771 17.44 -23.27 36.89
N TYR A 772 18.03 -24.28 36.27
CA TYR A 772 17.33 -25.47 35.78
C TYR A 772 16.76 -26.27 36.95
N PRO A 773 15.50 -26.75 36.90
CA PRO A 773 15.06 -27.81 37.78
C PRO A 773 15.72 -29.13 37.34
N THR A 774 16.73 -29.57 38.08
CA THR A 774 17.33 -30.90 37.94
C THR A 774 16.40 -31.94 38.54
N SER A 775 15.51 -32.49 37.71
CA SER A 775 14.88 -33.79 37.98
C SER A 775 14.53 -34.46 36.66
N THR A 776 15.52 -35.11 36.04
CA THR A 776 15.31 -36.13 35.00
C THR A 776 14.82 -37.42 35.67
N PRO A 777 13.67 -38.00 35.25
CA PRO A 777 13.36 -39.39 35.57
C PRO A 777 14.34 -40.30 34.81
N GLU A 778 14.95 -41.25 35.51
CA GLU A 778 15.86 -42.24 34.94
C GLU A 778 15.17 -43.11 33.87
N ILE A 779 15.75 -43.15 32.66
CA ILE A 779 15.40 -44.10 31.61
C ILE A 779 16.44 -45.23 31.64
N PRO A 780 16.04 -46.52 31.73
CA PRO A 780 16.99 -47.63 31.78
C PRO A 780 17.66 -47.87 30.41
N PRO A 781 18.91 -48.36 30.37
CA PRO A 781 19.70 -48.42 29.14
C PRO A 781 19.28 -49.60 28.24
N ILE A 782 19.02 -49.28 26.97
CA ILE A 782 18.86 -50.27 25.90
C ILE A 782 20.25 -50.72 25.43
N ARG A 783 20.49 -52.03 25.49
CA ARG A 783 21.69 -52.71 24.96
C ARG A 783 21.63 -52.77 23.42
N THR A 784 22.68 -52.34 22.74
CA THR A 784 22.94 -52.66 21.33
C THR A 784 23.99 -53.77 21.21
N PRO A 785 23.86 -54.73 20.26
CA PRO A 785 24.94 -55.62 19.88
C PRO A 785 25.59 -55.26 18.53
N PHE A 786 26.93 -55.24 18.52
CA PHE A 786 27.86 -55.64 17.44
C PHE A 786 28.12 -54.72 16.20
N PRO A 787 29.29 -54.86 15.52
CA PRO A 787 30.20 -53.74 15.22
C PRO A 787 30.78 -53.70 13.78
N SER A 788 31.65 -52.70 13.57
CA SER A 788 32.85 -52.63 12.69
C SER A 788 32.77 -52.80 11.16
N LYS A 789 33.24 -51.76 10.45
CA LYS A 789 34.32 -51.74 9.42
C LYS A 789 34.32 -50.37 8.72
N PHE A 790 35.35 -49.54 8.88
CA PHE A 790 36.63 -49.46 8.14
C PHE A 790 36.55 -48.78 6.76
N GLU A 791 37.42 -47.76 6.64
CA GLU A 791 38.09 -47.19 5.46
C GLU A 791 37.53 -45.96 4.73
N SER A 792 38.36 -44.91 4.76
CA SER A 792 38.45 -43.83 3.78
C SER A 792 39.92 -43.68 3.36
N PRO A 793 40.24 -43.66 2.06
CA PRO A 793 41.40 -42.96 1.48
C PRO A 793 40.88 -41.74 0.65
N SER A 794 41.61 -40.67 0.32
CA SER A 794 43.04 -40.37 0.21
C SER A 794 43.24 -38.85 -0.01
N ASN A 795 44.47 -38.41 0.28
CA ASN A 795 45.10 -37.09 0.20
C ASN A 795 45.04 -36.30 -1.14
N THR A 796 45.23 -34.98 -1.05
CA THR A 796 46.28 -34.15 -1.74
C THR A 796 46.15 -32.69 -1.23
N TYR A 797 47.04 -32.14 -0.38
CA TYR A 797 48.36 -31.53 -0.62
C TYR A 797 48.45 -30.52 -1.78
N HIS A 798 48.54 -29.21 -1.47
CA HIS A 798 49.79 -28.44 -1.64
C HIS A 798 49.79 -27.04 -0.97
N ASN A 799 50.87 -26.81 -0.21
CA ASN A 799 51.33 -25.59 0.44
C ASN A 799 51.97 -24.57 -0.52
N SER A 800 52.03 -23.29 -0.14
CA SER A 800 53.28 -22.50 0.07
C SER A 800 52.93 -21.03 0.41
N ASN A 801 53.27 -20.49 1.60
CA ASN A 801 54.57 -19.89 2.04
C ASN A 801 54.78 -18.47 1.43
N ILE A 802 55.27 -17.39 2.08
CA ILE A 802 56.16 -17.24 3.25
C ILE A 802 56.32 -15.73 3.61
N THR A 803 56.50 -15.46 4.93
CA THR A 803 57.28 -14.40 5.63
C THR A 803 56.92 -12.90 5.74
N SER A 804 57.22 -12.46 6.97
CA SER A 804 57.22 -11.21 7.74
C SER A 804 58.27 -10.14 7.41
N ASN A 805 58.00 -8.90 7.88
CA ASN A 805 58.87 -7.85 8.50
C ASN A 805 58.56 -6.45 7.92
N GLN A 806 58.62 -5.29 8.60
CA GLN A 806 58.81 -4.86 10.00
C GLN A 806 58.58 -3.32 10.05
N ASN A 807 58.44 -2.78 11.28
CA ASN A 807 58.63 -1.36 11.73
C ASN A 807 57.37 -0.46 11.80
N THR A 808 57.07 0.32 12.86
CA THR A 808 57.64 0.55 14.21
C THR A 808 56.69 1.46 15.04
N LYS A 809 56.88 1.46 16.38
CA LYS A 809 56.49 2.46 17.44
C LYS A 809 55.23 2.24 18.31
N TRP A 810 55.36 1.37 19.32
CA TRP A 810 55.45 1.61 20.78
C TRP A 810 54.75 2.82 21.50
N ILE A 811 53.99 2.44 22.55
CA ILE A 811 53.92 2.96 23.96
C ILE A 811 52.71 3.82 24.42
N LEU A 812 51.90 3.15 25.27
CA LEU A 812 50.99 3.51 26.40
C LEU A 812 51.51 4.64 27.34
N PRO A 813 50.76 5.22 28.33
CA PRO A 813 49.88 4.50 29.26
C PRO A 813 48.70 5.25 29.93
N THR A 814 48.14 4.51 30.88
CA THR A 814 46.99 4.54 31.78
C THR A 814 46.89 5.63 32.87
N SER A 815 45.63 5.94 33.25
CA SER A 815 45.00 6.13 34.59
C SER A 815 45.67 6.93 35.73
N ILE A 816 44.86 7.71 36.48
CA ILE A 816 44.84 7.89 37.97
C ILE A 816 43.75 8.96 38.31
N THR A 817 42.58 8.61 38.86
CA THR A 817 42.13 8.44 40.28
C THR A 817 41.74 9.71 41.10
N ILE A 818 40.50 9.66 41.63
CA ILE A 818 40.05 10.01 43.01
C ILE A 818 39.92 11.51 43.40
N CYS A 819 38.70 11.97 43.76
CA CYS A 819 38.19 12.10 45.14
C CYS A 819 37.03 13.10 45.30
N SER A 820 35.94 12.67 45.98
CA SER A 820 35.23 13.36 47.09
C SER A 820 34.55 14.74 46.83
N LEU A 821 33.43 15.18 47.42
CA LEU A 821 32.52 14.76 48.50
C LEU A 821 31.40 15.85 48.55
N ILE A 822 30.24 15.54 49.18
CA ILE A 822 29.26 16.47 49.79
C ILE A 822 28.39 17.29 48.81
N GLY A 823 27.05 17.39 48.89
CA GLY A 823 26.07 16.89 49.85
C GLY A 823 24.68 17.49 49.56
N ILE A 824 23.63 16.66 49.74
CA ILE A 824 22.44 16.93 50.57
C ILE A 824 21.50 18.07 50.09
N ILE A 825 20.30 17.74 49.55
CA ILE A 825 18.96 17.75 50.25
C ILE A 825 18.48 19.21 50.49
N MET A 826 17.26 19.70 50.29
CA MET A 826 15.92 19.18 49.97
C MET A 826 14.95 20.39 49.90
N ILE A 827 13.78 20.19 49.27
CA ILE A 827 12.43 20.73 49.63
C ILE A 827 12.19 22.27 49.57
N VAL A 828 11.07 22.66 48.94
CA VAL A 828 9.92 23.43 49.49
C VAL A 828 9.25 24.30 48.41
N PHE A 829 8.04 23.86 48.03
CA PHE A 829 6.78 24.62 47.95
C PHE A 829 6.81 26.15 47.64
N ILE A 830 6.20 26.49 46.50
CA ILE A 830 4.94 27.26 46.37
C ILE A 830 4.76 28.54 47.25
N ILE A 831 4.73 29.69 46.55
CA ILE A 831 3.94 30.93 46.75
C ILE A 831 4.20 31.77 48.02
N PHE A 832 4.73 33.00 47.85
CA PHE A 832 4.03 34.27 48.13
C PHE A 832 4.93 35.50 47.88
N VAL A 833 4.42 36.44 47.06
CA VAL A 833 4.49 37.91 47.19
C VAL A 833 5.85 38.62 47.26
N VAL A 834 6.04 39.66 46.41
CA VAL A 834 6.57 40.97 46.79
C VAL A 834 6.38 42.01 45.65
N PHE A 835 5.65 43.09 46.02
CA PHE A 835 5.83 44.51 45.65
C PHE A 835 5.39 45.11 44.29
N LYS A 836 4.22 45.78 44.36
CA LYS A 836 3.98 47.24 44.20
C LYS A 836 4.86 48.12 43.27
N LEU A 837 4.16 48.70 42.27
CA LEU A 837 3.99 50.13 41.94
C LEU A 837 5.19 51.00 41.46
N ARG A 838 5.08 51.62 40.27
CA ARG A 838 4.56 53.01 40.07
C ARG A 838 4.65 53.54 38.62
N LYS A 839 3.53 54.16 38.19
CA LYS A 839 3.34 55.42 37.39
C LYS A 839 3.92 55.50 35.95
N SER A 840 3.40 56.29 35.00
CA SER A 840 2.16 57.09 34.75
C SER A 840 2.50 58.07 33.61
N HIS A 841 1.58 58.26 32.64
CA HIS A 841 1.16 59.50 31.92
C HIS A 841 0.69 59.11 30.49
N LYS A 842 -0.61 59.14 30.11
CA LYS A 842 -1.57 60.25 29.87
C LYS A 842 -1.01 61.34 28.94
N HIS A 843 -1.62 61.62 27.79
CA HIS A 843 -2.85 62.41 27.53
C HIS A 843 -3.19 62.28 26.01
N GLU A 844 -4.37 62.52 25.44
CA GLU A 844 -5.68 63.03 25.87
C GLU A 844 -6.76 62.69 24.81
N ASP A 845 -8.01 62.70 25.24
CA ASP A 845 -9.26 62.46 24.51
C ASP A 845 -9.61 63.54 23.47
N PHE A 846 -10.49 63.23 22.51
CA PHE A 846 -11.82 63.86 22.43
C PHE A 846 -12.75 63.15 21.43
N SER A 847 -14.01 63.14 21.81
CA SER A 847 -15.21 62.59 21.19
C SER A 847 -15.63 63.27 19.88
N THR A 848 -16.43 62.59 19.05
CA THR A 848 -17.80 63.03 18.68
C THR A 848 -18.49 62.07 17.68
N SER A 849 -19.71 61.69 18.07
CA SER A 849 -20.95 61.46 17.29
C SER A 849 -20.94 61.42 15.75
N GLY A 850 -21.70 60.48 15.19
CA GLY A 850 -22.33 60.64 13.87
C GLY A 850 -22.96 59.37 13.30
N GLN A 851 -24.26 59.15 13.57
CA GLN A 851 -25.13 58.26 12.78
C GLN A 851 -25.19 58.76 11.33
N LEU A 852 -25.30 57.85 10.34
CA LEU A 852 -26.29 57.92 9.26
C LEU A 852 -26.22 56.72 8.27
N SER A 853 -27.39 56.08 8.12
CA SER A 853 -28.01 55.51 6.90
C SER A 853 -27.32 54.46 6.00
N ALA A 854 -28.05 53.36 5.82
CA ALA A 854 -27.98 52.34 4.76
C ALA A 854 -28.32 52.89 3.33
N PRO A 855 -28.63 52.05 2.32
CA PRO A 855 -27.83 51.07 1.55
C PRO A 855 -27.79 51.46 0.04
N ILE A 856 -27.58 50.49 -0.88
CA ILE A 856 -27.62 50.55 -2.37
C ILE A 856 -26.18 50.78 -2.92
N LEU A 857 -25.50 49.85 -3.59
CA LEU A 857 -25.87 49.04 -4.77
C LEU A 857 -25.01 47.76 -4.86
#